data_AF-F0VBJ2-F1
#
_entry.id   AF-F0VBJ2-F1
#
_cell.length_a   1.000
_cell.length_b   1.000
_cell.length_c   1.000
_cell.angle_alpha   90.00
_cell.angle_beta   90.00
_cell.angle_gamma   90.00
#
_symmetry.space_group_name_H-M   'P 1'
#
loop_
_entity.id
_entity.type
_entity.pdbx_description
1 polymer ?
#
loop_
_entity_poly.entity_id
_entity_poly.type
_entity_poly.pdbx_seq_one_letter_code
_entity_poly.pdbx_strand_id
1 'polypeptide(L)'
;MAHDSGPTPEERAALAEAESSCDSFLPLPERAISFTSLAASLSRYPAIRDRRFNYGTAGFRANAELLPHVVHRCGLLASLLALDQQRRAATRRTAEETIRHKGEEAAGVYVGCMITASHNPVEDNGVKLVRPDGCLLSPVWELYAEDLVNAAFLAHDAPEEAFDRRAAANASNQKATADRCPNAAVPGEATGQEADKCDAGRVAPELKVLREIAQELFLQGERGSGARKDAAGKKEKPSVDNRRAASRSSPAPVFPCVIVGRDNRPSSRCLQEAFEAGASALGVRVISLGQVTTGQLQFIVRQQNERLEGGVDGEEEPQLERQPRERQQDENERGDEGSRFVRQYYAHFGKAFSAFMLQARELKQQALREREEPQTDGKARHGDEAREEVALPLSFPSSSLFLDAADGVGGPSIEPFVEMLRRDAGVSLFVRNAGQNDSQEACVSAGEDRGRQKTESDREDAKEVKEGLNVLCGAEHVQKLKALPRNFGGRTDVSEGTLCASFDGDADRLIFFTWEQKRASRLPSLPPSPDPCSGPQRLCSPEEAVREELQQAFSLTQDSSVTRRNLSRAGNDADLDQEEGERGHAHRAANSTASTGRGNEPHADRAVETREGQDGEDGTDGARGRRERSPGGFEAETNAGSPGACGLDSANGEAVKQMTSSALDVSEEEAIRMRLYDGDRIACLVALTLLCLLKQALGKPREHGQPVSSPSASPSSEPLLRICVVQTAYANGGSTTFLKKLQAAASSLTSSGVLFELTCVPTGVKHLHRRASEASLGVYFEANGHGTVVRDDAQLDLWAAAHGLSTVAEWRIIREFVNLFNAATGDAQTNLLAVVAALSWMDMSPQQWSDLYDDRPCLTLKVALPRSVLATLKPDPCDEKTLMEPANLQSWIDEAVENTGPFCRSFVRPSGTEDVCRIYVEAPDSLSAKTLGSVVSELVVQYAALLEEATKEQDGRKDRWEEE
;
A
#
# COMPACT_ATOMS: atom_id res chain seq x y z
N MET A 1 -7.81 -1.27 78.13
CA MET A 1 -8.92 -0.71 77.33
C MET A 1 -8.36 0.46 76.56
N ALA A 2 -8.41 0.42 75.23
CA ALA A 2 -8.25 1.58 74.37
C ALA A 2 -9.57 1.74 73.63
N HIS A 3 -10.07 2.96 73.49
CA HIS A 3 -11.34 3.20 72.81
C HIS A 3 -11.12 3.26 71.30
N ASP A 4 -11.82 2.38 70.59
CA ASP A 4 -12.03 2.50 69.15
C ASP A 4 -12.98 3.67 68.88
N SER A 5 -12.45 4.76 68.31
CA SER A 5 -13.20 5.95 67.92
C SER A 5 -13.40 5.95 66.40
N GLY A 6 -14.39 5.18 65.94
CA GLY A 6 -14.79 5.17 64.53
C GLY A 6 -15.20 6.57 64.03
N PRO A 7 -15.16 6.81 62.70
CA PRO A 7 -15.14 8.16 62.12
C PRO A 7 -16.35 9.01 62.54
N THR A 8 -16.07 10.29 62.75
CA THR A 8 -17.02 11.34 63.16
C THR A 8 -18.10 11.58 62.10
N PRO A 9 -19.21 12.27 62.44
CA PRO A 9 -20.23 12.65 61.46
C PRO A 9 -19.67 13.53 60.33
N GLU A 10 -18.66 14.37 60.61
CA GLU A 10 -18.03 15.25 59.63
C GLU A 10 -17.07 14.48 58.72
N GLU A 11 -16.30 13.51 59.23
CA GLU A 11 -15.51 12.59 58.37
C GLU A 11 -16.41 11.71 57.50
N ARG A 12 -17.57 11.27 58.01
CA ARG A 12 -18.56 10.53 57.21
C ARG A 12 -19.24 11.42 56.16
N ALA A 13 -19.47 12.70 56.46
CA ALA A 13 -19.97 13.66 55.50
C ALA A 13 -18.92 13.95 54.42
N ALA A 14 -17.65 14.14 54.77
CA ALA A 14 -16.55 14.34 53.83
C ALA A 14 -16.31 13.11 52.94
N LEU A 15 -16.41 11.89 53.49
CA LEU A 15 -16.38 10.65 52.71
C LEU A 15 -17.58 10.56 51.74
N ALA A 16 -18.79 10.88 52.21
CA ALA A 16 -19.99 10.87 51.36
C ALA A 16 -19.98 11.98 50.29
N GLU A 17 -19.41 13.16 50.55
CA GLU A 17 -19.23 14.22 49.56
C GLU A 17 -18.13 13.88 48.55
N ALA A 18 -17.05 13.21 48.98
CA ALA A 18 -16.03 12.67 48.07
C ALA A 18 -16.60 11.57 47.13
N GLU A 19 -17.48 10.71 47.65
CA GLU A 19 -18.24 9.74 46.82
C GLU A 19 -19.33 10.40 45.96
N SER A 20 -19.70 11.66 46.22
CA SER A 20 -20.77 12.39 45.53
C SER A 20 -20.30 13.36 44.43
N SER A 21 -18.99 13.45 44.12
CA SER A 21 -18.55 14.20 42.94
C SER A 21 -18.87 13.47 41.63
N CYS A 22 -19.07 14.22 40.55
CA CYS A 22 -19.29 13.70 39.19
C CYS A 22 -18.01 13.14 38.53
N ASP A 23 -17.00 12.76 39.32
CA ASP A 23 -15.64 12.41 38.91
C ASP A 23 -15.34 10.90 38.89
N SER A 24 -16.21 10.06 39.45
CA SER A 24 -15.95 8.63 39.66
C SER A 24 -16.24 7.73 38.44
N PHE A 25 -16.69 8.29 37.31
CA PHE A 25 -17.13 7.53 36.14
C PHE A 25 -16.70 8.16 34.79
N LEU A 26 -16.54 7.30 33.78
CA LEU A 26 -16.47 7.68 32.37
C LEU A 26 -17.91 7.75 31.80
N PRO A 27 -18.39 8.92 31.35
CA PRO A 27 -19.69 9.06 30.71
C PRO A 27 -19.62 8.55 29.26
N LEU A 28 -20.51 7.62 28.90
CA LEU A 28 -20.66 7.07 27.55
C LEU A 28 -22.15 7.06 27.16
N PRO A 29 -22.48 6.84 25.87
CA PRO A 29 -23.85 6.59 25.46
C PRO A 29 -24.48 5.43 26.26
N GLU A 30 -25.62 5.71 26.90
CA GLU A 30 -26.46 4.75 27.65
C GLU A 30 -25.80 4.04 28.85
N ARG A 31 -24.56 4.40 29.23
CA ARG A 31 -23.83 3.76 30.35
C ARG A 31 -22.81 4.70 31.01
N ALA A 32 -22.44 4.38 32.25
CA ALA A 32 -21.31 4.99 32.95
C ALA A 32 -20.36 3.88 33.42
N ILE A 33 -19.07 3.99 33.08
CA ILE A 33 -18.04 3.01 33.47
C ILE A 33 -17.27 3.54 34.66
N SER A 34 -17.19 2.78 35.76
CA SER A 34 -16.47 3.21 36.97
C SER A 34 -14.97 3.37 36.70
N PHE A 35 -14.40 4.50 37.13
CA PHE A 35 -12.96 4.77 37.03
C PHE A 35 -12.13 3.72 37.79
N THR A 36 -12.63 3.15 38.89
CA THR A 36 -11.98 2.06 39.62
C THR A 36 -11.83 0.80 38.77
N SER A 37 -12.82 0.50 37.91
CA SER A 37 -12.77 -0.65 37.00
C SER A 37 -11.81 -0.43 35.83
N LEU A 38 -11.75 0.80 35.31
CA LEU A 38 -10.78 1.19 34.27
C LEU A 38 -9.35 1.20 34.82
N ALA A 39 -9.12 1.73 36.02
CA ALA A 39 -7.84 1.67 36.72
C ALA A 39 -7.36 0.21 36.85
N ALA A 40 -8.21 -0.68 37.39
CA ALA A 40 -7.91 -2.11 37.51
C ALA A 40 -7.79 -2.85 36.16
N SER A 41 -8.09 -2.21 35.02
CA SER A 41 -7.74 -2.71 33.68
C SER A 41 -6.39 -2.17 33.22
N LEU A 42 -6.14 -0.87 33.38
CA LEU A 42 -4.88 -0.20 33.03
C LEU A 42 -3.69 -0.74 33.84
N SER A 43 -3.86 -1.02 35.13
CA SER A 43 -2.82 -1.58 36.01
C SER A 43 -2.35 -2.98 35.62
N ARG A 44 -3.19 -3.77 34.92
CA ARG A 44 -2.79 -5.09 34.40
C ARG A 44 -1.82 -4.99 33.22
N TYR A 45 -1.73 -3.82 32.58
CA TYR A 45 -0.84 -3.54 31.47
C TYR A 45 -0.14 -2.19 31.74
N PRO A 46 0.83 -2.14 32.67
CA PRO A 46 1.45 -0.88 33.09
C PRO A 46 2.11 -0.14 31.93
N ALA A 47 1.92 1.18 31.86
CA ALA A 47 2.47 1.99 30.77
C ALA A 47 3.98 2.19 30.89
N ILE A 48 4.67 2.20 29.75
CA ILE A 48 6.07 2.58 29.64
C ILE A 48 6.14 4.12 29.67
N ARG A 49 7.10 4.69 30.42
CA ARG A 49 7.13 6.13 30.78
C ARG A 49 8.34 6.90 30.26
N ASP A 50 9.36 6.18 29.81
CA ASP A 50 10.65 6.65 29.30
C ASP A 50 10.74 6.58 27.77
N ARG A 51 9.68 6.09 27.10
CA ARG A 51 9.62 5.91 25.65
C ARG A 51 8.29 6.36 25.06
N ARG A 52 8.34 7.26 24.08
CA ARG A 52 7.22 7.61 23.22
C ARG A 52 6.99 6.55 22.13
N PHE A 53 5.72 6.28 21.81
CA PHE A 53 5.26 5.49 20.69
C PHE A 53 4.49 6.38 19.71
N ASN A 54 4.83 6.34 18.42
CA ASN A 54 4.16 7.14 17.39
C ASN A 54 3.21 6.24 16.56
N TYR A 55 2.05 6.76 16.17
CA TYR A 55 1.10 6.03 15.31
C TYR A 55 1.55 6.16 13.86
N GLY A 56 2.19 5.12 13.33
CA GLY A 56 2.70 5.13 11.96
C GLY A 56 1.59 5.01 10.91
N THR A 57 1.99 5.11 9.63
CA THR A 57 1.11 4.90 8.47
C THR A 57 0.32 3.58 8.54
N ALA A 58 0.91 2.55 9.14
CA ALA A 58 0.33 1.23 9.36
C ALA A 58 0.30 0.84 10.86
N GLY A 59 -0.12 1.78 11.72
CA GLY A 59 -0.35 1.55 13.14
C GLY A 59 0.87 1.73 14.04
N PHE A 60 0.73 1.39 15.32
CA PHE A 60 1.89 1.24 16.21
C PHE A 60 2.67 -0.03 15.84
N ARG A 61 4.00 0.07 15.76
CA ARG A 61 4.91 -1.06 15.60
C ARG A 61 6.15 -0.89 16.49
N ALA A 62 6.59 -1.98 17.11
CA ALA A 62 7.81 -2.06 17.92
C ALA A 62 8.15 -3.54 18.19
N ASN A 63 9.28 -3.78 18.85
CA ASN A 63 9.54 -5.07 19.50
C ASN A 63 8.34 -5.45 20.39
N ALA A 64 7.91 -6.71 20.28
CA ALA A 64 6.64 -7.16 20.81
C ALA A 64 6.51 -7.04 22.34
N GLU A 65 7.62 -7.10 23.09
CA GLU A 65 7.63 -7.02 24.56
C GLU A 65 7.15 -5.64 25.07
N LEU A 66 7.31 -4.59 24.26
CA LEU A 66 6.94 -3.22 24.60
C LEU A 66 5.44 -2.92 24.39
N LEU A 67 4.77 -3.73 23.57
CA LEU A 67 3.43 -3.48 23.05
C LEU A 67 2.22 -3.86 23.93
N PRO A 68 2.28 -4.68 25.00
CA PRO A 68 1.06 -5.08 25.73
C PRO A 68 0.22 -3.90 26.25
N HIS A 69 0.86 -2.84 26.75
CA HIS A 69 0.17 -1.63 27.18
C HIS A 69 -0.40 -0.83 25.98
N VAL A 70 0.39 -0.64 24.92
CA VAL A 70 -0.03 0.03 23.67
C VAL A 70 -1.30 -0.60 23.09
N VAL A 71 -1.30 -1.94 22.99
CA VAL A 71 -2.39 -2.72 22.41
C VAL A 71 -3.62 -2.73 23.31
N HIS A 72 -3.45 -2.75 24.63
CA HIS A 72 -4.54 -2.56 25.60
C HIS A 72 -5.22 -1.18 25.46
N ARG A 73 -4.44 -0.10 25.32
CA ARG A 73 -4.98 1.25 25.06
C ARG A 73 -5.68 1.32 23.70
N CYS A 74 -5.20 0.60 22.69
CA CYS A 74 -5.92 0.47 21.41
C CYS A 74 -7.28 -0.25 21.56
N GLY A 75 -7.42 -1.22 22.47
CA GLY A 75 -8.72 -1.86 22.79
C GLY A 75 -9.73 -0.89 23.39
N LEU A 76 -9.27 -0.02 24.30
CA LEU A 76 -10.07 1.08 24.84
C LEU A 76 -10.49 2.05 23.73
N LEU A 77 -9.55 2.47 22.87
CA LEU A 77 -9.85 3.41 21.78
C LEU A 77 -10.78 2.84 20.71
N ALA A 78 -10.61 1.57 20.30
CA ALA A 78 -11.48 0.89 19.35
C ALA A 78 -12.93 0.83 19.83
N SER A 79 -13.12 0.69 21.15
CA SER A 79 -14.44 0.71 21.79
C SER A 79 -15.09 2.10 21.77
N LEU A 80 -14.31 3.16 22.03
CA LEU A 80 -14.77 4.55 21.90
C LEU A 80 -15.12 4.90 20.44
N LEU A 81 -14.33 4.41 19.47
CA LEU A 81 -14.60 4.53 18.05
C LEU A 81 -15.91 3.83 17.68
N ALA A 82 -16.12 2.60 18.11
CA ALA A 82 -17.35 1.85 17.80
C ALA A 82 -18.61 2.53 18.39
N LEU A 83 -18.52 3.07 19.61
CA LEU A 83 -19.59 3.86 20.25
C LEU A 83 -19.89 5.18 19.50
N ASP A 84 -18.87 5.90 19.05
CA ASP A 84 -19.05 7.14 18.30
C ASP A 84 -19.64 6.88 16.90
N GLN A 85 -19.17 5.85 16.18
CA GLN A 85 -19.72 5.50 14.88
C GLN A 85 -21.16 5.00 14.97
N GLN A 86 -21.51 4.18 15.98
CA GLN A 86 -22.89 3.79 16.28
C GLN A 86 -23.81 5.01 16.47
N ARG A 87 -23.35 6.02 17.24
CA ARG A 87 -24.09 7.28 17.44
C ARG A 87 -24.24 8.09 16.15
N ARG A 88 -23.17 8.22 15.35
CA ARG A 88 -23.20 8.93 14.06
C ARG A 88 -24.16 8.25 13.07
N ALA A 89 -24.18 6.91 13.01
CA ALA A 89 -25.13 6.16 12.21
C ALA A 89 -26.58 6.39 12.66
N ALA A 90 -26.85 6.34 13.97
CA ALA A 90 -28.18 6.62 14.53
C ALA A 90 -28.69 8.04 14.20
N THR A 91 -27.80 9.04 14.14
CA THR A 91 -28.16 10.42 13.77
C THR A 91 -28.37 10.62 12.26
N ARG A 92 -27.83 9.73 11.42
CA ARG A 92 -28.03 9.76 9.95
C ARG A 92 -29.35 9.16 9.51
N ARG A 93 -29.85 8.13 10.21
CA ARG A 93 -31.11 7.46 9.87
C ARG A 93 -32.30 8.43 9.98
N THR A 94 -33.05 8.53 8.90
CA THR A 94 -34.27 9.35 8.80
C THR A 94 -35.42 8.76 9.62
N ALA A 95 -36.44 9.58 9.87
CA ALA A 95 -37.67 9.13 10.51
C ALA A 95 -38.42 8.06 9.67
N GLU A 96 -38.22 8.03 8.35
CA GLU A 96 -38.89 7.07 7.46
C GLU A 96 -38.22 5.69 7.46
N GLU A 97 -36.88 5.63 7.44
CA GLU A 97 -36.11 4.39 7.63
C GLU A 97 -36.38 3.78 9.02
N THR A 98 -36.45 4.63 10.06
CA THR A 98 -36.80 4.27 11.44
C THR A 98 -38.21 3.67 11.58
N ILE A 99 -39.08 3.85 10.59
CA ILE A 99 -40.41 3.21 10.55
C ILE A 99 -40.37 1.84 9.85
N ARG A 100 -39.48 1.63 8.86
CA ARG A 100 -39.38 0.37 8.11
C ARG A 100 -38.82 -0.77 8.97
N HIS A 101 -37.71 -0.55 9.68
CA HIS A 101 -37.03 -1.59 10.48
C HIS A 101 -37.71 -1.92 11.84
N LYS A 102 -39.04 -1.79 11.94
CA LYS A 102 -39.81 -2.12 13.17
C LYS A 102 -40.11 -3.61 13.29
N GLY A 103 -39.06 -4.43 13.30
CA GLY A 103 -39.16 -5.88 13.47
C GLY A 103 -37.83 -6.63 13.55
N GLU A 104 -36.73 -6.02 13.09
CA GLU A 104 -35.43 -6.67 12.99
C GLU A 104 -34.52 -6.30 14.18
N GLU A 105 -33.66 -7.25 14.60
CA GLU A 105 -32.52 -6.92 15.45
C GLU A 105 -31.52 -6.13 14.62
N ALA A 106 -31.57 -4.80 14.72
CA ALA A 106 -30.53 -3.96 14.14
C ALA A 106 -29.18 -4.36 14.73
N ALA A 107 -28.23 -4.83 13.91
CA ALA A 107 -26.89 -5.13 14.40
C ALA A 107 -26.08 -3.83 14.64
N GLY A 108 -25.13 -3.88 15.56
CA GLY A 108 -24.29 -2.75 15.92
C GLY A 108 -23.10 -2.58 14.97
N VAL A 109 -22.63 -1.34 14.83
CA VAL A 109 -21.46 -1.00 14.01
C VAL A 109 -20.22 -1.80 14.44
N TYR A 110 -19.51 -2.34 13.45
CA TYR A 110 -18.27 -3.10 13.63
C TYR A 110 -17.04 -2.22 13.41
N VAL A 111 -16.05 -2.34 14.29
CA VAL A 111 -14.72 -1.71 14.19
C VAL A 111 -13.66 -2.81 14.22
N GLY A 112 -12.60 -2.69 13.43
CA GLY A 112 -11.57 -3.74 13.34
C GLY A 112 -10.29 -3.43 14.11
N CYS A 113 -9.58 -4.49 14.48
CA CYS A 113 -8.22 -4.46 14.99
C CYS A 113 -7.41 -5.63 14.43
N MET A 114 -6.36 -5.34 13.67
CA MET A 114 -5.43 -6.34 13.16
C MET A 114 -4.09 -6.26 13.92
N ILE A 115 -3.68 -7.38 14.50
CA ILE A 115 -2.42 -7.50 15.25
C ILE A 115 -1.38 -8.17 14.36
N THR A 116 -0.40 -7.37 13.93
CA THR A 116 0.67 -7.77 13.01
C THR A 116 1.71 -6.67 12.83
N ALA A 117 2.93 -7.06 12.42
CA ALA A 117 3.90 -6.16 11.81
C ALA A 117 4.27 -6.52 10.35
N SER A 118 3.46 -7.29 9.62
CA SER A 118 3.65 -7.51 8.16
C SER A 118 5.06 -8.08 7.85
N HIS A 119 5.84 -7.43 7.00
CA HIS A 119 7.22 -7.70 6.61
C HIS A 119 8.29 -7.56 7.72
N ASN A 120 7.99 -6.97 8.88
CA ASN A 120 8.97 -6.80 9.95
C ASN A 120 9.53 -8.15 10.46
N PRO A 121 10.76 -8.17 11.06
CA PRO A 121 11.31 -9.34 11.76
C PRO A 121 10.34 -9.93 12.81
N VAL A 122 10.48 -11.22 13.13
CA VAL A 122 9.50 -11.97 13.96
C VAL A 122 9.40 -11.47 15.42
N GLU A 123 10.45 -10.82 15.92
CA GLU A 123 10.54 -10.18 17.23
C GLU A 123 9.74 -8.86 17.35
N ASP A 124 9.40 -8.22 16.23
CA ASP A 124 8.47 -7.10 16.19
C ASP A 124 7.01 -7.58 16.22
N ASN A 125 6.10 -6.69 16.65
CA ASN A 125 4.69 -6.81 16.34
C ASN A 125 4.06 -5.42 16.17
N GLY A 126 2.74 -5.33 16.04
CA GLY A 126 2.04 -4.07 15.86
C GLY A 126 0.53 -4.20 15.97
N VAL A 127 -0.15 -3.05 15.93
CA VAL A 127 -1.61 -2.97 15.97
C VAL A 127 -2.13 -1.92 14.98
N LYS A 128 -2.94 -2.38 14.03
CA LYS A 128 -3.66 -1.57 13.03
C LYS A 128 -5.14 -1.48 13.45
N LEU A 129 -5.65 -0.29 13.80
CA LEU A 129 -7.10 -0.09 13.97
C LEU A 129 -7.78 0.25 12.63
N VAL A 130 -8.98 -0.30 12.43
CA VAL A 130 -9.72 -0.31 11.17
C VAL A 130 -11.13 0.27 11.38
N ARG A 131 -11.51 1.22 10.55
CA ARG A 131 -12.81 1.92 10.59
C ARG A 131 -13.93 1.07 9.97
N PRO A 132 -15.21 1.43 10.15
CA PRO A 132 -16.35 0.65 9.64
C PRO A 132 -16.37 0.41 8.11
N ASP A 133 -15.73 1.29 7.32
CA ASP A 133 -15.55 1.14 5.87
C ASP A 133 -14.42 0.16 5.49
N GLY A 134 -13.82 -0.53 6.46
CA GLY A 134 -12.68 -1.43 6.27
C GLY A 134 -11.34 -0.71 6.11
N CYS A 135 -11.32 0.62 6.07
CA CYS A 135 -10.10 1.39 5.84
C CYS A 135 -9.39 1.76 7.16
N LEU A 136 -8.12 2.14 7.09
CA LEU A 136 -7.32 2.56 8.26
C LEU A 136 -7.93 3.78 8.97
N LEU A 137 -7.53 4.02 10.23
CA LEU A 137 -7.88 5.23 10.99
C LEU A 137 -7.67 6.53 10.18
N SER A 138 -8.45 7.55 10.52
CA SER A 138 -8.22 8.92 10.07
C SER A 138 -7.32 9.68 11.06
N PRO A 139 -6.59 10.72 10.62
CA PRO A 139 -5.58 11.39 11.44
C PRO A 139 -6.05 11.89 12.82
N VAL A 140 -7.33 12.23 12.98
CA VAL A 140 -7.91 12.62 14.28
C VAL A 140 -7.89 11.46 15.28
N TRP A 141 -8.21 10.24 14.83
CA TRP A 141 -8.17 9.04 15.67
C TRP A 141 -6.74 8.52 15.89
N GLU A 142 -5.80 8.88 15.02
CA GLU A 142 -4.37 8.59 15.19
C GLU A 142 -3.77 9.46 16.31
N LEU A 143 -4.18 10.74 16.39
CA LEU A 143 -3.83 11.62 17.52
C LEU A 143 -4.39 11.09 18.84
N TYR A 144 -5.68 10.72 18.91
CA TYR A 144 -6.25 10.09 20.11
C TYR A 144 -5.54 8.78 20.50
N ALA A 145 -4.99 8.04 19.53
CA ALA A 145 -4.18 6.85 19.80
C ALA A 145 -2.82 7.22 20.41
N GLU A 146 -2.11 8.20 19.86
CA GLU A 146 -0.86 8.69 20.46
C GLU A 146 -1.08 9.30 21.84
N ASP A 147 -2.08 10.16 22.02
CA ASP A 147 -2.33 10.83 23.31
C ASP A 147 -2.68 9.82 24.40
N LEU A 148 -3.51 8.81 24.10
CA LEU A 148 -3.89 7.78 25.07
C LEU A 148 -2.75 6.80 25.40
N VAL A 149 -1.95 6.40 24.41
CA VAL A 149 -0.80 5.50 24.64
C VAL A 149 0.31 6.22 25.39
N ASN A 150 0.62 7.46 25.04
CA ASN A 150 1.73 8.22 25.62
C ASN A 150 1.34 9.04 26.86
N ALA A 151 0.11 8.98 27.36
CA ALA A 151 -0.35 9.82 28.48
C ALA A 151 0.59 9.75 29.71
N ALA A 152 1.08 8.57 30.05
CA ALA A 152 2.01 8.36 31.17
C ALA A 152 3.44 8.85 30.89
N PHE A 153 3.89 8.86 29.64
CA PHE A 153 5.15 9.45 29.17
C PHE A 153 5.06 10.98 29.18
N LEU A 154 3.99 11.54 28.62
CA LEU A 154 3.74 13.00 28.57
C LEU A 154 3.54 13.62 29.96
N ALA A 155 3.06 12.84 30.94
CA ALA A 155 2.98 13.25 32.34
C ALA A 155 4.30 13.10 33.11
N HIS A 156 5.28 12.35 32.58
CA HIS A 156 6.61 12.19 33.16
C HIS A 156 7.57 13.29 32.68
N ASP A 157 7.52 13.62 31.39
CA ASP A 157 8.39 14.62 30.75
C ASP A 157 7.92 16.08 30.93
N ALA A 158 6.87 16.31 31.74
CA ALA A 158 6.34 17.64 32.00
C ALA A 158 7.08 18.34 33.16
N PRO A 159 7.84 19.44 32.92
CA PRO A 159 8.25 20.31 34.01
C PRO A 159 7.03 21.01 34.61
N GLU A 160 7.04 21.28 35.92
CA GLU A 160 5.85 21.64 36.71
C GLU A 160 5.06 22.87 36.21
N GLU A 161 5.66 23.74 35.38
CA GLU A 161 5.05 24.96 34.82
C GLU A 161 4.58 24.84 33.35
N ALA A 162 4.55 23.65 32.76
CA ALA A 162 4.25 23.46 31.33
C ALA A 162 2.76 23.32 30.98
N PHE A 163 1.92 22.83 31.90
CA PHE A 163 0.59 22.28 31.54
C PHE A 163 -0.40 23.35 31.01
N ASP A 164 -0.38 24.56 31.56
CA ASP A 164 -1.37 25.61 31.23
C ASP A 164 -1.20 26.26 29.85
N ARG A 165 -0.04 26.11 29.19
CA ARG A 165 0.24 26.79 27.91
C ARG A 165 -0.31 26.08 26.68
N ARG A 166 -0.64 24.78 26.74
CA ARG A 166 -1.06 24.02 25.55
C ARG A 166 -2.56 24.13 25.25
N ALA A 167 -3.41 24.28 26.28
CA ALA A 167 -4.83 24.58 26.11
C ALA A 167 -5.08 25.91 25.35
N ALA A 168 -4.17 26.88 25.49
CA ALA A 168 -4.26 28.18 24.82
C ALA A 168 -4.11 28.09 23.29
N ALA A 169 -3.44 27.05 22.75
CA ALA A 169 -3.28 26.89 21.30
C ALA A 169 -4.64 26.71 20.60
N ASN A 170 -5.49 25.82 21.13
CA ASN A 170 -6.84 25.54 20.62
C ASN A 170 -7.88 26.63 21.00
N ALA A 171 -7.50 27.61 21.82
CA ALA A 171 -8.40 28.66 22.34
C ALA A 171 -8.03 30.08 21.88
N SER A 172 -7.16 30.22 20.88
CA SER A 172 -6.51 31.47 20.46
C SER A 172 -7.41 32.45 19.66
N ASN A 173 -8.67 32.65 20.05
CA ASN A 173 -9.54 33.69 19.48
C ASN A 173 -10.54 34.36 20.47
N GLN A 174 -10.05 34.88 21.62
CA GLN A 174 -10.52 36.15 22.24
C GLN A 174 -9.78 36.57 23.55
N LYS A 175 -8.75 37.41 23.39
CA LYS A 175 -8.45 38.64 24.17
C LYS A 175 -8.54 38.68 25.74
N ALA A 176 -7.46 38.20 26.39
CA ALA A 176 -6.56 38.92 27.34
C ALA A 176 -7.02 39.58 28.69
N THR A 177 -6.03 39.63 29.62
CA THR A 177 -5.95 40.32 30.95
C THR A 177 -6.74 39.68 32.13
N ALA A 178 -6.27 39.60 33.39
CA ALA A 178 -4.94 39.63 34.07
C ALA A 178 -5.13 39.10 35.54
N ASP A 179 -4.20 38.99 36.52
CA ASP A 179 -2.78 39.37 36.74
C ASP A 179 -2.15 38.52 37.91
N ARG A 180 -0.81 38.53 38.09
CA ARG A 180 0.01 38.24 39.31
C ARG A 180 0.02 36.86 40.06
N CYS A 181 1.13 36.15 39.84
CA CYS A 181 2.24 35.83 40.80
C CYS A 181 2.07 34.92 42.06
N PRO A 182 3.17 34.28 42.56
CA PRO A 182 3.11 33.04 43.35
C PRO A 182 3.81 33.09 44.73
N ASN A 183 3.83 31.96 45.46
CA ASN A 183 4.97 31.55 46.29
C ASN A 183 4.96 30.03 46.60
N ALA A 184 6.12 29.44 46.87
CA ALA A 184 6.33 27.98 46.94
C ALA A 184 6.57 27.43 48.37
N ALA A 185 6.44 26.10 48.52
CA ALA A 185 6.93 25.34 49.68
C ALA A 185 7.36 23.92 49.25
N VAL A 186 8.39 23.37 49.91
CA VAL A 186 9.13 22.14 49.57
C VAL A 186 8.78 21.02 50.59
N PRO A 187 8.81 19.71 50.23
CA PRO A 187 7.96 18.71 50.87
C PRO A 187 8.51 18.11 52.18
N GLY A 188 7.62 17.41 52.91
CA GLY A 188 7.96 16.57 54.06
C GLY A 188 7.60 15.10 53.80
N GLU A 189 8.42 14.19 54.33
CA GLU A 189 8.28 12.74 54.14
C GLU A 189 7.10 12.16 54.93
N ALA A 190 6.44 11.13 54.38
CA ALA A 190 5.41 10.35 55.07
C ALA A 190 5.63 8.85 54.83
N THR A 191 5.58 8.04 55.91
CA THR A 191 6.00 6.63 55.88
C THR A 191 4.83 5.65 55.76
N GLY A 192 4.82 4.90 54.65
CA GLY A 192 4.49 3.47 54.65
C GLY A 192 3.11 3.02 55.15
N GLN A 193 2.01 3.46 54.52
CA GLN A 193 0.72 2.76 54.64
C GLN A 193 -0.21 2.87 53.40
N GLU A 194 0.35 2.89 52.18
CA GLU A 194 -0.41 3.15 50.94
C GLU A 194 -0.24 2.07 49.85
N ALA A 195 -0.66 0.82 50.09
CA ALA A 195 -0.64 -0.22 49.06
C ALA A 195 -1.69 0.04 47.95
N ASP A 196 -2.97 0.19 48.30
CA ASP A 196 -4.06 0.38 47.32
C ASP A 196 -4.11 1.78 46.68
N LYS A 197 -3.58 2.80 47.36
CA LYS A 197 -3.57 4.18 46.84
C LYS A 197 -2.46 4.45 45.82
N CYS A 198 -1.31 3.78 45.94
CA CYS A 198 -0.17 4.02 45.04
C CYS A 198 -0.48 3.72 43.57
N ASP A 199 -1.45 2.84 43.28
CA ASP A 199 -1.71 2.40 41.92
C ASP A 199 -2.68 3.31 41.15
N ALA A 200 -3.68 3.89 41.83
CA ALA A 200 -4.58 4.88 41.24
C ALA A 200 -3.82 6.12 40.72
N GLY A 201 -2.78 6.55 41.43
CA GLY A 201 -1.90 7.65 40.98
C GLY A 201 -1.03 7.31 39.77
N ARG A 202 -0.83 6.03 39.44
CA ARG A 202 0.01 5.60 38.31
C ARG A 202 -0.70 5.64 36.96
N VAL A 203 -2.03 5.47 36.96
CA VAL A 203 -2.89 5.42 35.76
C VAL A 203 -3.78 6.66 35.59
N ALA A 204 -3.61 7.66 36.47
CA ALA A 204 -4.32 8.93 36.41
C ALA A 204 -4.15 9.69 35.06
N PRO A 205 -2.98 9.67 34.38
CA PRO A 205 -2.84 10.29 33.06
C PRO A 205 -3.74 9.64 32.00
N GLU A 206 -3.76 8.31 31.90
CA GLU A 206 -4.62 7.59 30.95
C GLU A 206 -6.11 7.83 31.25
N LEU A 207 -6.52 7.80 32.52
CA LEU A 207 -7.91 8.08 32.93
C LEU A 207 -8.34 9.51 32.58
N LYS A 208 -7.43 10.49 32.66
CA LYS A 208 -7.67 11.87 32.22
C LYS A 208 -7.88 11.94 30.72
N VAL A 209 -6.96 11.37 29.92
CA VAL A 209 -7.07 11.39 28.45
C VAL A 209 -8.31 10.64 27.96
N LEU A 210 -8.65 9.49 28.54
CA LEU A 210 -9.92 8.78 28.26
C LEU A 210 -11.15 9.67 28.51
N ARG A 211 -11.15 10.44 29.60
CA ARG A 211 -12.22 11.39 29.93
C ARG A 211 -12.31 12.50 28.90
N GLU A 212 -11.18 13.11 28.55
CA GLU A 212 -11.12 14.23 27.60
C GLU A 212 -11.63 13.80 26.21
N ILE A 213 -11.20 12.64 25.70
CA ILE A 213 -11.71 12.04 24.46
C ILE A 213 -13.22 11.76 24.56
N ALA A 214 -13.70 11.12 25.64
CA ALA A 214 -15.12 10.82 25.80
C ALA A 214 -15.99 12.09 25.92
N GLN A 215 -15.49 13.15 26.56
CA GLN A 215 -16.20 14.43 26.66
C GLN A 215 -16.26 15.15 25.30
N GLU A 216 -15.16 15.19 24.54
CA GLU A 216 -15.14 15.76 23.19
C GLU A 216 -16.11 15.03 22.26
N LEU A 217 -16.00 13.70 22.19
CA LEU A 217 -16.87 12.88 21.37
C LEU A 217 -18.34 13.05 21.77
N PHE A 218 -18.70 12.79 23.03
CA PHE A 218 -20.10 12.56 23.40
C PHE A 218 -20.85 13.78 23.93
N LEU A 219 -20.19 14.78 24.54
CA LEU A 219 -20.87 15.88 25.24
C LEU A 219 -20.84 17.25 24.51
N GLN A 220 -19.85 17.52 23.65
CA GLN A 220 -19.73 18.85 23.04
C GLN A 220 -20.78 19.13 21.95
N GLY A 221 -21.41 18.11 21.37
CA GLY A 221 -22.33 18.24 20.23
C GLY A 221 -23.69 18.91 20.53
N GLU A 222 -24.21 18.85 21.76
CA GLU A 222 -25.60 19.24 22.03
C GLU A 222 -25.88 20.74 21.87
N ARG A 223 -24.86 21.60 21.98
CA ARG A 223 -25.00 23.07 21.86
C ARG A 223 -25.28 23.56 20.43
N GLY A 224 -25.15 22.68 19.42
CA GLY A 224 -25.39 23.02 18.01
C GLY A 224 -26.85 22.94 17.56
N SER A 225 -27.73 22.24 18.30
CA SER A 225 -29.14 22.13 17.91
C SER A 225 -29.90 23.42 18.22
N GLY A 226 -30.14 24.22 17.18
CA GLY A 226 -30.84 25.50 17.31
C GLY A 226 -32.27 25.31 17.79
N ALA A 227 -32.53 25.62 19.07
CA ALA A 227 -33.87 25.61 19.64
C ALA A 227 -34.78 26.60 18.90
N ARG A 228 -35.53 26.09 17.91
CA ARG A 228 -36.60 26.84 17.23
C ARG A 228 -37.64 27.22 18.27
N LYS A 229 -37.61 28.48 18.69
CA LYS A 229 -38.71 29.11 19.43
C LYS A 229 -39.88 29.26 18.46
N ASP A 230 -40.82 28.33 18.50
CA ASP A 230 -42.07 28.48 17.77
C ASP A 230 -42.76 29.79 18.18
N ALA A 231 -43.26 30.53 17.20
CA ALA A 231 -43.79 31.88 17.37
C ALA A 231 -45.20 31.93 18.00
N ALA A 232 -45.47 31.01 18.94
CA ALA A 232 -46.73 30.91 19.68
C ALA A 232 -46.44 30.45 21.13
N GLY A 233 -46.28 31.41 22.05
CA GLY A 233 -45.92 31.14 23.44
C GLY A 233 -47.03 30.44 24.26
N LYS A 234 -47.21 29.14 24.09
CA LYS A 234 -48.07 28.28 24.92
C LYS A 234 -47.30 27.06 25.42
N LYS A 235 -47.25 26.90 26.75
CA LYS A 235 -46.86 25.63 27.38
C LYS A 235 -48.06 24.69 27.35
N GLU A 236 -48.04 23.68 26.50
CA GLU A 236 -48.92 22.52 26.70
C GLU A 236 -48.44 21.71 27.90
N LYS A 237 -49.38 21.16 28.68
CA LYS A 237 -49.10 20.17 29.71
C LYS A 237 -49.32 18.78 29.10
N PRO A 238 -48.46 17.79 29.34
CA PRO A 238 -48.72 16.43 28.89
C PRO A 238 -50.00 15.88 29.56
N SER A 239 -50.88 15.29 28.74
CA SER A 239 -52.04 14.54 29.21
C SER A 239 -51.64 13.18 29.79
N VAL A 240 -52.54 12.55 30.55
CA VAL A 240 -52.22 11.39 31.42
C VAL A 240 -52.29 10.04 30.67
N ASP A 241 -52.94 10.01 29.52
CA ASP A 241 -53.46 8.79 28.87
C ASP A 241 -52.46 8.04 27.98
N ASN A 242 -51.21 7.88 28.42
CA ASN A 242 -50.23 7.02 27.73
C ASN A 242 -49.53 5.98 28.63
N ARG A 243 -49.96 5.84 29.90
CA ARG A 243 -49.40 4.86 30.87
C ARG A 243 -49.91 3.41 30.70
N ARG A 244 -50.29 2.99 29.48
CA ARG A 244 -50.80 1.62 29.20
C ARG A 244 -50.19 0.92 27.98
N ALA A 245 -49.12 1.44 27.38
CA ALA A 245 -48.35 0.76 26.34
C ALA A 245 -47.10 -0.01 26.87
N ALA A 246 -46.77 0.14 28.16
CA ALA A 246 -45.54 -0.38 28.76
C ALA A 246 -45.66 -1.84 29.27
N SER A 247 -45.96 -2.79 28.38
CA SER A 247 -45.92 -4.23 28.68
C SER A 247 -45.65 -5.11 27.44
N ARG A 248 -44.75 -4.65 26.56
CA ARG A 248 -44.13 -5.48 25.51
C ARG A 248 -42.65 -5.57 25.82
N SER A 249 -42.06 -6.74 25.58
CA SER A 249 -40.63 -6.97 25.73
C SER A 249 -39.85 -6.00 24.84
N SER A 250 -38.97 -5.20 25.45
CA SER A 250 -37.96 -4.45 24.70
C SER A 250 -37.13 -5.42 23.86
N PRO A 251 -36.77 -5.09 22.61
CA PRO A 251 -35.68 -5.79 21.95
C PRO A 251 -34.40 -5.66 22.79
N ALA A 252 -33.47 -6.62 22.65
CA ALA A 252 -32.20 -6.55 23.37
C ALA A 252 -31.44 -5.26 22.98
N PRO A 253 -30.77 -4.59 23.93
CA PRO A 253 -29.99 -3.40 23.62
C PRO A 253 -28.87 -3.75 22.63
N VAL A 254 -28.87 -3.06 21.50
CA VAL A 254 -27.92 -3.26 20.40
C VAL A 254 -26.59 -2.62 20.77
N PHE A 255 -25.56 -3.44 20.91
CA PHE A 255 -24.22 -2.96 21.25
C PHE A 255 -23.32 -2.88 20.02
N PRO A 256 -22.49 -1.82 19.90
CA PRO A 256 -21.41 -1.81 18.92
C PRO A 256 -20.42 -2.94 19.22
N CYS A 257 -19.68 -3.34 18.19
CA CYS A 257 -18.82 -4.51 18.24
C CYS A 257 -17.42 -4.19 17.71
N VAL A 258 -16.42 -4.87 18.26
CA VAL A 258 -15.05 -4.86 17.76
C VAL A 258 -14.70 -6.26 17.23
N ILE A 259 -14.11 -6.30 16.04
CA ILE A 259 -13.60 -7.52 15.41
C ILE A 259 -12.08 -7.50 15.54
N VAL A 260 -11.50 -8.53 16.16
CA VAL A 260 -10.04 -8.68 16.30
C VAL A 260 -9.54 -9.88 15.49
N GLY A 261 -8.42 -9.70 14.83
CA GLY A 261 -7.71 -10.76 14.10
C GLY A 261 -6.21 -10.53 14.18
N ARG A 262 -5.44 -11.57 13.86
CA ARG A 262 -3.99 -11.53 14.01
C ARG A 262 -3.25 -12.40 13.00
N ASP A 263 -1.97 -12.12 12.83
CA ASP A 263 -1.04 -13.00 12.16
C ASP A 263 -0.56 -14.18 13.06
N ASN A 264 0.41 -14.92 12.53
CA ASN A 264 1.02 -16.10 13.15
C ASN A 264 2.26 -15.81 14.01
N ARG A 265 2.56 -14.54 14.37
CA ARG A 265 3.70 -14.23 15.25
C ARG A 265 3.49 -14.83 16.65
N PRO A 266 4.55 -15.28 17.34
CA PRO A 266 4.43 -15.89 18.68
C PRO A 266 3.73 -14.96 19.70
N SER A 267 4.01 -13.66 19.61
CA SER A 267 3.46 -12.62 20.49
C SER A 267 2.03 -12.20 20.14
N SER A 268 1.52 -12.52 18.95
CA SER A 268 0.21 -12.03 18.49
C SER A 268 -0.95 -12.54 19.36
N ARG A 269 -0.81 -13.69 20.03
CA ARG A 269 -1.82 -14.20 20.98
C ARG A 269 -1.94 -13.36 22.24
N CYS A 270 -0.83 -13.10 22.97
CA CYS A 270 -0.89 -12.35 24.22
C CYS A 270 -1.21 -10.86 23.98
N LEU A 271 -0.86 -10.32 22.81
CA LEU A 271 -1.32 -8.99 22.39
C LEU A 271 -2.82 -8.98 22.05
N GLN A 272 -3.38 -10.04 21.46
CA GLN A 272 -4.84 -10.17 21.28
C GLN A 272 -5.58 -10.20 22.62
N GLU A 273 -5.07 -10.97 23.60
CA GLU A 273 -5.61 -11.03 24.96
C GLU A 273 -5.53 -9.66 25.66
N ALA A 274 -4.47 -8.87 25.44
CA ALA A 274 -4.34 -7.49 25.93
C ALA A 274 -5.35 -6.53 25.27
N PHE A 275 -5.57 -6.65 23.96
CA PHE A 275 -6.57 -5.88 23.22
C PHE A 275 -7.99 -6.17 23.73
N GLU A 276 -8.33 -7.45 23.87
CA GLU A 276 -9.62 -7.93 24.36
C GLU A 276 -9.90 -7.44 25.79
N ALA A 277 -8.88 -7.45 26.67
CA ALA A 277 -8.99 -6.88 28.02
C ALA A 277 -9.21 -5.35 28.02
N GLY A 278 -8.66 -4.63 27.05
CA GLY A 278 -8.91 -3.21 26.83
C GLY A 278 -10.35 -2.94 26.38
N ALA A 279 -10.81 -3.63 25.34
CA ALA A 279 -12.15 -3.44 24.79
C ALA A 279 -13.27 -3.87 25.77
N SER A 280 -13.08 -5.00 26.46
CA SER A 280 -14.01 -5.51 27.46
C SER A 280 -14.20 -4.55 28.64
N ALA A 281 -13.20 -3.73 28.97
CA ALA A 281 -13.27 -2.76 30.07
C ALA A 281 -14.25 -1.60 29.83
N LEU A 282 -14.72 -1.39 28.58
CA LEU A 282 -15.79 -0.44 28.24
C LEU A 282 -17.12 -1.14 27.93
N GLY A 283 -17.17 -2.47 28.08
CA GLY A 283 -18.36 -3.30 27.86
C GLY A 283 -18.79 -3.38 26.39
N VAL A 284 -17.85 -3.29 25.47
CA VAL A 284 -18.07 -3.49 24.02
C VAL A 284 -17.87 -4.97 23.68
N ARG A 285 -18.72 -5.52 22.80
CA ARG A 285 -18.61 -6.92 22.35
C ARG A 285 -17.35 -7.08 21.51
N VAL A 286 -16.59 -8.16 21.73
CA VAL A 286 -15.46 -8.53 20.88
C VAL A 286 -15.76 -9.84 20.16
N ILE A 287 -15.42 -9.90 18.87
CA ILE A 287 -15.45 -11.10 18.03
C ILE A 287 -14.01 -11.35 17.59
N SER A 288 -13.46 -12.51 17.93
CA SER A 288 -12.16 -12.93 17.38
C SER A 288 -12.37 -13.68 16.07
N LEU A 289 -11.54 -13.36 15.07
CA LEU A 289 -11.38 -14.14 13.84
C LEU A 289 -10.24 -15.17 13.96
N GLY A 290 -9.49 -15.17 15.06
CA GLY A 290 -8.27 -15.96 15.21
C GLY A 290 -7.18 -15.51 14.24
N GLN A 291 -6.58 -16.47 13.53
CA GLN A 291 -5.52 -16.22 12.55
C GLN A 291 -6.11 -15.93 11.17
N VAL A 292 -5.87 -14.71 10.66
CA VAL A 292 -6.40 -14.20 9.39
C VAL A 292 -5.38 -13.29 8.71
N THR A 293 -5.53 -13.04 7.41
CA THR A 293 -4.74 -12.01 6.71
C THR A 293 -5.24 -10.60 7.06
N THR A 294 -4.40 -9.58 6.83
CA THR A 294 -4.84 -8.18 6.96
C THR A 294 -6.01 -7.87 6.01
N GLY A 295 -5.97 -8.39 4.78
CA GLY A 295 -7.05 -8.25 3.79
C GLY A 295 -8.37 -8.84 4.25
N GLN A 296 -8.35 -10.06 4.81
CA GLN A 296 -9.53 -10.75 5.35
C GLN A 296 -10.22 -9.92 6.44
N LEU A 297 -9.48 -9.40 7.42
CA LEU A 297 -10.08 -8.60 8.50
C LEU A 297 -10.70 -7.30 7.97
N GLN A 298 -9.98 -6.57 7.11
CA GLN A 298 -10.48 -5.31 6.56
C GLN A 298 -11.72 -5.50 5.68
N PHE A 299 -11.77 -6.57 4.89
CA PHE A 299 -12.97 -6.96 4.14
C PHE A 299 -14.13 -7.33 5.06
N ILE A 300 -13.90 -8.16 6.08
CA ILE A 300 -14.95 -8.62 7.00
C ILE A 300 -15.58 -7.43 7.73
N VAL A 301 -14.77 -6.51 8.25
CA VAL A 301 -15.26 -5.29 8.93
C VAL A 301 -16.13 -4.45 7.99
N ARG A 302 -15.68 -4.23 6.75
CA ARG A 302 -16.46 -3.52 5.73
C ARG A 302 -17.78 -4.24 5.42
N GLN A 303 -17.72 -5.52 5.07
CA GLN A 303 -18.88 -6.30 4.65
C GLN A 303 -19.96 -6.40 5.75
N GLN A 304 -19.58 -6.55 7.03
CA GLN A 304 -20.60 -6.60 8.09
C GLN A 304 -21.26 -5.23 8.30
N ASN A 305 -20.57 -4.10 8.07
CA ASN A 305 -21.16 -2.77 8.16
C ASN A 305 -22.02 -2.40 6.95
N GLU A 306 -21.61 -2.74 5.73
CA GLU A 306 -22.42 -2.50 4.51
C GLU A 306 -23.81 -3.17 4.61
N ARG A 307 -23.88 -4.35 5.26
CA ARG A 307 -25.15 -5.04 5.58
C ARG A 307 -26.02 -4.36 6.65
N LEU A 308 -25.51 -3.37 7.39
CA LEU A 308 -26.30 -2.55 8.33
C LEU A 308 -26.96 -1.34 7.65
N GLU A 309 -26.50 -0.99 6.45
CA GLU A 309 -26.96 0.14 5.65
C GLU A 309 -27.87 -0.36 4.51
N GLY A 310 -27.48 -1.43 3.83
CA GLY A 310 -28.29 -2.12 2.83
C GLY A 310 -29.36 -3.05 3.45
N GLY A 311 -30.47 -2.47 3.92
CA GLY A 311 -31.64 -3.23 4.38
C GLY A 311 -32.12 -4.25 3.35
N VAL A 312 -32.31 -5.50 3.76
CA VAL A 312 -32.21 -6.66 2.86
C VAL A 312 -33.47 -6.90 2.02
N ASP A 313 -33.48 -6.38 0.79
CA ASP A 313 -34.31 -6.87 -0.33
C ASP A 313 -33.46 -7.78 -1.25
N GLY A 314 -33.31 -9.06 -0.86
CA GLY A 314 -32.69 -10.14 -1.65
C GLY A 314 -31.16 -10.27 -1.56
N GLU A 315 -30.56 -11.42 -1.87
CA GLU A 315 -31.16 -12.72 -2.22
C GLU A 315 -31.36 -13.57 -0.94
N GLU A 316 -32.52 -14.24 -0.79
CA GLU A 316 -32.49 -15.50 -0.02
C GLU A 316 -31.60 -16.49 -0.76
N GLU A 317 -30.66 -17.11 -0.07
CA GLU A 317 -29.85 -18.19 -0.63
C GLU A 317 -30.79 -19.26 -1.19
N PRO A 318 -30.77 -19.56 -2.51
CA PRO A 318 -31.74 -20.46 -3.10
C PRO A 318 -31.64 -21.82 -2.43
N GLN A 319 -32.73 -22.27 -1.81
CA GLN A 319 -32.77 -23.49 -1.00
C GLN A 319 -32.68 -24.75 -1.88
N LEU A 320 -31.50 -24.98 -2.46
CA LEU A 320 -31.02 -26.33 -2.76
C LEU A 320 -31.25 -27.19 -1.50
N GLU A 321 -31.81 -28.38 -1.65
CA GLU A 321 -32.31 -29.18 -0.53
C GLU A 321 -31.16 -29.66 0.38
N ARG A 322 -30.72 -28.80 1.30
CA ARG A 322 -29.65 -29.07 2.27
C ARG A 322 -29.95 -30.35 3.03
N GLN A 323 -28.98 -31.26 3.09
CA GLN A 323 -29.23 -32.61 3.57
C GLN A 323 -29.60 -32.59 5.05
N PRO A 324 -30.44 -33.53 5.55
CA PRO A 324 -30.90 -33.51 6.94
C PRO A 324 -29.80 -33.55 8.02
N ARG A 325 -28.55 -33.86 7.63
CA ARG A 325 -27.38 -33.87 8.52
C ARG A 325 -26.82 -32.48 8.80
N GLU A 326 -26.80 -31.60 7.80
CA GLU A 326 -26.20 -30.24 7.91
C GLU A 326 -27.01 -29.40 8.92
N ARG A 327 -28.34 -29.50 8.86
CA ARG A 327 -29.26 -28.86 9.81
C ARG A 327 -29.12 -29.33 11.26
N GLN A 328 -28.45 -30.46 11.53
CA GLN A 328 -28.13 -30.91 12.89
C GLN A 328 -26.75 -30.45 13.39
N GLN A 329 -25.94 -29.83 12.52
CA GLN A 329 -24.70 -29.15 12.92
C GLN A 329 -24.97 -27.67 13.24
N ASP A 330 -25.76 -26.98 12.41
CA ASP A 330 -26.14 -25.56 12.62
C ASP A 330 -26.72 -25.28 14.03
N GLU A 331 -27.54 -26.20 14.59
CA GLU A 331 -28.12 -25.99 15.93
C GLU A 331 -27.11 -26.09 17.09
N ASN A 332 -25.96 -26.75 16.87
CA ASN A 332 -24.81 -26.76 17.79
C ASN A 332 -23.84 -25.59 17.54
N GLU A 333 -23.79 -25.01 16.33
CA GLU A 333 -22.81 -23.99 15.91
C GLU A 333 -23.11 -22.54 16.37
N ARG A 334 -23.78 -22.36 17.52
CA ARG A 334 -23.92 -21.02 18.16
C ARG A 334 -22.60 -20.44 18.71
N GLY A 335 -21.48 -21.16 18.54
CA GLY A 335 -20.19 -20.87 19.18
C GLY A 335 -19.15 -20.15 18.34
N ASP A 336 -19.32 -19.99 17.01
CA ASP A 336 -18.27 -19.41 16.15
C ASP A 336 -18.80 -18.49 15.02
N GLU A 337 -19.08 -17.25 15.43
CA GLU A 337 -19.42 -16.14 14.53
C GLU A 337 -18.22 -15.67 13.69
N GLY A 338 -16.99 -15.80 14.21
CA GLY A 338 -15.76 -15.38 13.53
C GLY A 338 -15.47 -16.23 12.30
N SER A 339 -15.49 -17.56 12.44
CA SER A 339 -15.37 -18.48 11.30
C SER A 339 -16.51 -18.31 10.31
N ARG A 340 -17.73 -17.94 10.73
CA ARG A 340 -18.83 -17.63 9.80
C ARG A 340 -18.47 -16.43 8.91
N PHE A 341 -17.87 -15.37 9.45
CA PHE A 341 -17.41 -14.22 8.67
C PHE A 341 -16.23 -14.59 7.74
N VAL A 342 -15.28 -15.40 8.22
CA VAL A 342 -14.16 -15.90 7.40
C VAL A 342 -14.66 -16.79 6.24
N ARG A 343 -15.66 -17.66 6.46
CA ARG A 343 -16.32 -18.42 5.39
C ARG A 343 -16.99 -17.51 4.34
N GLN A 344 -17.51 -16.34 4.74
CA GLN A 344 -18.12 -15.37 3.82
C GLN A 344 -17.12 -14.61 2.94
N TYR A 345 -15.89 -14.38 3.42
CA TYR A 345 -14.79 -13.84 2.61
C TYR A 345 -14.48 -14.78 1.43
N TYR A 346 -14.19 -16.06 1.70
CA TYR A 346 -13.89 -17.04 0.65
C TYR A 346 -15.06 -17.24 -0.31
N ALA A 347 -16.30 -17.26 0.20
CA ALA A 347 -17.50 -17.39 -0.63
C ALA A 347 -17.71 -16.19 -1.58
N HIS A 348 -17.38 -14.96 -1.15
CA HIS A 348 -17.50 -13.75 -1.98
C HIS A 348 -16.52 -13.77 -3.15
N PHE A 349 -15.22 -13.81 -2.85
CA PHE A 349 -14.18 -13.79 -3.89
C PHE A 349 -14.19 -15.07 -4.74
N GLY A 350 -14.56 -16.21 -4.16
CA GLY A 350 -14.74 -17.46 -4.91
C GLY A 350 -15.91 -17.43 -5.89
N LYS A 351 -17.06 -16.83 -5.51
CA LYS A 351 -18.19 -16.59 -6.43
C LYS A 351 -17.76 -15.66 -7.58
N ALA A 352 -17.06 -14.57 -7.28
CA ALA A 352 -16.55 -13.63 -8.29
C ALA A 352 -15.56 -14.28 -9.26
N PHE A 353 -14.59 -15.06 -8.76
CA PHE A 353 -13.60 -15.75 -9.61
C PHE A 353 -14.25 -16.82 -10.50
N SER A 354 -15.11 -17.67 -9.93
CA SER A 354 -15.88 -18.67 -10.68
C SER A 354 -16.71 -18.00 -11.79
N ALA A 355 -17.39 -16.89 -11.47
CA ALA A 355 -18.25 -16.17 -12.40
C ALA A 355 -17.46 -15.46 -13.51
N PHE A 356 -16.31 -14.85 -13.20
CA PHE A 356 -15.41 -14.26 -14.19
C PHE A 356 -14.88 -15.32 -15.15
N MET A 357 -14.30 -16.42 -14.62
CA MET A 357 -13.68 -17.47 -15.45
C MET A 357 -14.68 -18.21 -16.34
N LEU A 358 -15.96 -18.31 -15.92
CA LEU A 358 -17.05 -18.82 -16.76
C LEU A 358 -17.41 -17.84 -17.89
N GLN A 359 -17.73 -16.59 -17.55
CA GLN A 359 -18.12 -15.57 -18.54
C GLN A 359 -17.00 -15.28 -19.55
N ALA A 360 -15.75 -15.33 -19.11
CA ALA A 360 -14.58 -15.19 -19.96
C ALA A 360 -14.50 -16.31 -21.02
N ARG A 361 -14.86 -17.56 -20.65
CA ARG A 361 -14.95 -18.70 -21.59
C ARG A 361 -16.06 -18.50 -22.60
N GLU A 362 -17.25 -18.17 -22.12
CA GLU A 362 -18.44 -17.92 -22.95
C GLU A 362 -18.17 -16.82 -23.99
N LEU A 363 -17.58 -15.70 -23.57
CA LEU A 363 -17.23 -14.58 -24.46
C LEU A 363 -16.11 -14.93 -25.46
N LYS A 364 -15.05 -15.64 -25.06
CA LYS A 364 -14.01 -16.10 -26.01
C LYS A 364 -14.58 -17.11 -27.02
N GLN A 365 -15.44 -18.04 -26.58
CA GLN A 365 -16.09 -19.02 -27.47
C GLN A 365 -17.09 -18.35 -28.42
N GLN A 366 -17.86 -17.35 -27.97
CA GLN A 366 -18.71 -16.54 -28.85
C GLN A 366 -17.87 -15.82 -29.91
N ALA A 367 -16.79 -15.14 -29.51
CA ALA A 367 -15.92 -14.41 -30.45
C ALA A 367 -15.20 -15.32 -31.47
N LEU A 368 -15.00 -16.60 -31.15
CA LEU A 368 -14.53 -17.61 -32.11
C LEU A 368 -15.63 -18.00 -33.10
N ARG A 369 -16.86 -18.29 -32.62
CA ARG A 369 -18.02 -18.60 -33.47
C ARG A 369 -18.32 -17.46 -34.46
N GLU A 370 -18.29 -16.22 -33.99
CA GLU A 370 -18.45 -14.99 -34.80
C GLU A 370 -17.34 -14.79 -35.85
N ARG A 371 -16.18 -15.44 -35.70
CA ARG A 371 -15.08 -15.44 -36.71
C ARG A 371 -15.12 -16.64 -37.65
N GLU A 372 -15.71 -17.75 -37.22
CA GLU A 372 -15.80 -18.99 -38.00
C GLU A 372 -17.03 -19.06 -38.92
N GLU A 373 -18.07 -18.25 -38.69
CA GLU A 373 -19.16 -18.11 -39.67
C GLU A 373 -18.66 -17.44 -40.97
N PRO A 374 -18.64 -18.15 -42.11
CA PRO A 374 -18.22 -17.53 -43.35
C PRO A 374 -19.35 -16.66 -43.89
N GLN A 375 -19.01 -15.48 -44.41
CA GLN A 375 -19.94 -14.65 -45.20
C GLN A 375 -20.26 -15.33 -46.55
N THR A 376 -21.08 -16.38 -46.52
CA THR A 376 -21.59 -17.07 -47.71
C THR A 376 -23.01 -16.64 -48.02
N ASP A 377 -23.15 -15.70 -48.96
CA ASP A 377 -24.45 -15.37 -49.55
C ASP A 377 -25.16 -16.61 -50.10
N GLY A 378 -26.27 -16.98 -49.45
CA GLY A 378 -27.37 -17.71 -50.08
C GLY A 378 -27.07 -19.11 -50.63
N LYS A 379 -26.68 -20.08 -49.77
CA LYS A 379 -27.08 -21.49 -49.97
C LYS A 379 -27.00 -22.34 -48.71
N ALA A 380 -28.16 -22.64 -48.13
CA ALA A 380 -28.29 -23.66 -47.09
C ALA A 380 -27.82 -25.03 -47.59
N ARG A 381 -26.91 -25.66 -46.84
CA ARG A 381 -26.64 -27.10 -46.92
C ARG A 381 -26.98 -27.71 -45.58
N HIS A 382 -27.99 -28.57 -45.53
CA HIS A 382 -28.13 -29.50 -44.42
C HIS A 382 -27.02 -30.56 -44.54
N GLY A 383 -26.09 -30.54 -43.60
CA GLY A 383 -25.12 -31.59 -43.33
C GLY A 383 -25.14 -31.82 -41.83
N ASP A 384 -25.80 -32.89 -41.41
CA ASP A 384 -26.01 -33.21 -39.99
C ASP A 384 -24.79 -33.99 -39.47
N GLU A 385 -23.67 -33.28 -39.32
CA GLU A 385 -22.42 -33.80 -38.77
C GLU A 385 -22.21 -33.19 -37.37
N ALA A 386 -22.20 -34.07 -36.36
CA ALA A 386 -21.98 -33.68 -34.97
C ALA A 386 -20.55 -33.15 -34.79
N ARG A 387 -20.39 -31.82 -34.86
CA ARG A 387 -19.18 -31.13 -34.42
C ARG A 387 -18.99 -31.40 -32.94
N GLU A 388 -17.94 -32.12 -32.56
CA GLU A 388 -17.47 -32.12 -31.18
C GLU A 388 -17.16 -30.67 -30.77
N GLU A 389 -17.74 -30.21 -29.67
CA GLU A 389 -17.33 -28.93 -29.07
C GLU A 389 -15.92 -29.11 -28.48
N VAL A 390 -14.90 -28.92 -29.32
CA VAL A 390 -13.51 -28.75 -28.89
C VAL A 390 -13.43 -27.40 -28.18
N ALA A 391 -13.88 -27.40 -26.92
CA ALA A 391 -13.84 -26.25 -26.04
C ALA A 391 -12.38 -25.89 -25.76
N LEU A 392 -11.83 -24.99 -26.59
CA LEU A 392 -10.52 -24.39 -26.35
C LEU A 392 -10.51 -23.83 -24.92
N PRO A 393 -9.64 -24.35 -24.03
CA PRO A 393 -9.69 -23.97 -22.64
C PRO A 393 -9.23 -22.52 -22.52
N LEU A 394 -10.02 -21.70 -21.83
CA LEU A 394 -9.49 -20.50 -21.22
C LEU A 394 -8.62 -20.96 -20.05
N SER A 395 -7.35 -21.19 -20.37
CA SER A 395 -6.29 -21.66 -19.48
C SER A 395 -5.38 -20.49 -19.13
N PHE A 396 -4.93 -20.44 -17.89
CA PHE A 396 -3.77 -19.63 -17.52
C PHE A 396 -2.54 -20.10 -18.35
N PRO A 397 -1.58 -19.22 -18.70
CA PRO A 397 -0.43 -19.57 -19.56
C PRO A 397 0.53 -20.61 -18.98
N SER A 398 0.30 -21.07 -17.75
CA SER A 398 1.07 -22.12 -17.07
C SER A 398 0.10 -23.01 -16.29
N SER A 399 0.24 -24.33 -16.40
CA SER A 399 -0.57 -25.29 -15.62
C SER A 399 -0.19 -25.35 -14.13
N SER A 400 0.90 -24.68 -13.75
CA SER A 400 1.48 -24.64 -12.41
C SER A 400 1.85 -23.21 -12.02
N LEU A 401 1.71 -22.90 -10.74
CA LEU A 401 2.07 -21.62 -10.13
C LEU A 401 2.67 -21.91 -8.76
N PHE A 402 3.84 -21.35 -8.45
CA PHE A 402 4.49 -21.55 -7.15
C PHE A 402 4.35 -20.31 -6.28
N LEU A 403 3.90 -20.47 -5.03
CA LEU A 403 3.73 -19.37 -4.08
C LEU A 403 4.72 -19.52 -2.91
N ASP A 404 5.52 -18.49 -2.70
CA ASP A 404 6.26 -18.24 -1.47
C ASP A 404 5.36 -17.50 -0.46
N ALA A 405 4.93 -18.16 0.60
CA ALA A 405 4.02 -17.58 1.60
C ALA A 405 4.73 -16.95 2.82
N ALA A 406 6.04 -16.67 2.71
CA ALA A 406 6.86 -15.97 3.71
C ALA A 406 6.92 -16.60 5.12
N ASP A 407 6.50 -17.86 5.26
CA ASP A 407 6.15 -18.52 6.53
C ASP A 407 5.15 -17.71 7.39
N GLY A 408 4.28 -16.97 6.73
CA GLY A 408 3.24 -16.11 7.30
C GLY A 408 1.82 -16.70 7.24
N VAL A 409 0.86 -15.99 7.83
CA VAL A 409 -0.55 -16.42 7.92
C VAL A 409 -1.22 -16.58 6.54
N GLY A 410 -0.67 -15.96 5.49
CA GLY A 410 -1.08 -16.15 4.10
C GLY A 410 -0.91 -17.59 3.57
N GLY A 411 -0.02 -18.39 4.18
CA GLY A 411 0.23 -19.79 3.83
C GLY A 411 -0.96 -20.72 4.08
N PRO A 412 -1.39 -20.94 5.34
CA PRO A 412 -2.53 -21.80 5.63
C PRO A 412 -3.87 -21.23 5.15
N SER A 413 -3.98 -19.91 4.97
CA SER A 413 -5.24 -19.26 4.57
C SER A 413 -5.48 -19.21 3.06
N ILE A 414 -4.52 -19.53 2.19
CA ILE A 414 -4.77 -19.61 0.74
C ILE A 414 -5.47 -20.91 0.33
N GLU A 415 -5.46 -21.94 1.18
CA GLU A 415 -5.91 -23.31 0.87
C GLU A 415 -7.34 -23.39 0.25
N PRO A 416 -8.36 -22.63 0.71
CA PRO A 416 -9.69 -22.65 0.09
C PRO A 416 -9.71 -22.18 -1.38
N PHE A 417 -8.71 -21.39 -1.80
CA PHE A 417 -8.55 -20.96 -3.19
C PHE A 417 -7.65 -21.89 -4.02
N VAL A 418 -6.88 -22.81 -3.43
CA VAL A 418 -5.99 -23.74 -4.16
C VAL A 418 -6.79 -24.67 -5.08
N GLU A 419 -7.81 -25.35 -4.55
CA GLU A 419 -8.65 -26.25 -5.36
C GLU A 419 -9.55 -25.48 -6.34
N MET A 420 -9.96 -24.26 -5.98
CA MET A 420 -10.69 -23.38 -6.89
C MET A 420 -9.84 -22.96 -8.10
N LEU A 421 -8.57 -22.58 -7.90
CA LEU A 421 -7.63 -22.27 -8.98
C LEU A 421 -7.41 -23.48 -9.90
N ARG A 422 -7.31 -24.69 -9.33
CA ARG A 422 -7.22 -25.94 -10.08
C ARG A 422 -8.47 -26.19 -10.92
N ARG A 423 -9.65 -26.09 -10.31
CA ARG A 423 -10.96 -26.35 -10.94
C ARG A 423 -11.31 -25.31 -12.01
N ASP A 424 -11.20 -24.03 -11.69
CA ASP A 424 -11.79 -22.95 -12.48
C ASP A 424 -10.80 -22.29 -13.44
N ALA A 425 -9.49 -22.41 -13.21
CA ALA A 425 -8.44 -21.86 -14.09
C ALA A 425 -7.46 -22.91 -14.67
N GLY A 426 -7.52 -24.17 -14.20
CA GLY A 426 -6.57 -25.21 -14.57
C GLY A 426 -5.19 -25.05 -13.91
N VAL A 427 -5.08 -24.22 -12.88
CA VAL A 427 -3.80 -23.84 -12.25
C VAL A 427 -3.57 -24.67 -11.00
N SER A 428 -2.55 -25.53 -11.01
CA SER A 428 -2.04 -26.14 -9.78
C SER A 428 -1.16 -25.15 -9.02
N LEU A 429 -1.73 -24.55 -7.98
CA LEU A 429 -0.99 -23.72 -7.03
C LEU A 429 -0.20 -24.61 -6.05
N PHE A 430 1.10 -24.36 -5.92
CA PHE A 430 2.01 -25.07 -5.03
C PHE A 430 2.60 -24.09 -4.01
N VAL A 431 2.18 -24.19 -2.75
CA VAL A 431 2.65 -23.31 -1.67
C VAL A 431 3.98 -23.84 -1.10
N ARG A 432 4.95 -22.94 -0.91
CA ARG A 432 6.24 -23.12 -0.24
C ARG A 432 6.39 -22.03 0.83
N ASN A 433 7.22 -22.26 1.84
CA ASN A 433 7.36 -21.36 3.00
C ASN A 433 5.97 -21.03 3.59
N ALA A 434 5.20 -22.07 3.93
CA ALA A 434 3.80 -21.95 4.34
C ALA A 434 3.60 -21.70 5.85
N GLY A 435 4.67 -21.74 6.65
CA GLY A 435 4.60 -21.85 8.10
C GLY A 435 4.23 -23.26 8.56
N GLN A 436 4.63 -23.63 9.79
CA GLN A 436 4.18 -24.85 10.46
C GLN A 436 3.17 -24.49 11.55
N ASN A 437 2.08 -25.27 11.67
CA ASN A 437 1.04 -25.04 12.68
C ASN A 437 1.40 -25.60 14.08
N ASP A 438 2.28 -26.62 14.16
CA ASP A 438 2.24 -27.59 15.27
C ASP A 438 3.40 -27.53 16.28
N SER A 439 4.18 -26.44 16.35
CA SER A 439 5.43 -26.41 17.14
C SER A 439 5.70 -25.16 18.01
N GLN A 440 4.70 -24.30 18.25
CA GLN A 440 4.86 -23.10 19.10
C GLN A 440 3.86 -22.94 20.27
N GLU A 441 3.14 -23.99 20.68
CA GLU A 441 2.48 -24.05 21.99
C GLU A 441 3.51 -24.30 23.13
N ALA A 442 4.51 -23.42 23.26
CA ALA A 442 5.59 -23.55 24.23
C ALA A 442 6.11 -22.18 24.70
N CYS A 443 5.32 -21.45 25.49
CA CYS A 443 5.83 -20.32 26.28
C CYS A 443 5.07 -20.17 27.60
N VAL A 444 5.75 -19.56 28.59
CA VAL A 444 5.25 -19.25 29.95
C VAL A 444 4.93 -20.46 30.85
N SER A 445 5.98 -21.20 31.22
CA SER A 445 6.06 -21.76 32.58
C SER A 445 7.49 -21.59 33.12
N ALA A 446 7.67 -20.67 34.07
CA ALA A 446 8.97 -20.52 34.75
C ALA A 446 9.18 -21.69 35.72
N GLY A 447 10.29 -22.41 35.56
CA GLY A 447 10.65 -23.56 36.40
C GLY A 447 12.05 -24.06 36.09
N GLU A 448 12.79 -24.42 37.12
CA GLU A 448 14.17 -24.93 37.03
C GLU A 448 14.19 -26.41 36.61
N ASP A 449 15.09 -26.81 35.70
CA ASP A 449 15.90 -28.01 35.93
C ASP A 449 17.21 -28.00 35.12
N ARG A 450 18.05 -29.03 35.30
CA ARG A 450 19.50 -28.98 35.16
C ARG A 450 20.05 -29.82 34.01
N GLY A 451 21.03 -29.22 33.33
CA GLY A 451 22.32 -29.85 33.01
C GLY A 451 22.33 -31.23 32.35
N ARG A 452 22.47 -31.26 31.02
CA ARG A 452 23.00 -32.43 30.30
C ARG A 452 23.93 -32.01 29.17
N GLN A 453 25.23 -32.03 29.42
CA GLN A 453 26.25 -31.79 28.40
C GLN A 453 26.15 -32.88 27.31
N LYS A 454 26.06 -32.47 26.05
CA LYS A 454 26.46 -33.28 24.89
C LYS A 454 27.88 -32.88 24.52
N THR A 455 28.67 -33.86 24.07
CA THR A 455 30.09 -33.68 23.74
C THR A 455 30.30 -32.96 22.41
N GLU A 456 31.35 -32.15 22.34
CA GLU A 456 31.81 -31.46 21.13
C GLU A 456 32.71 -32.42 20.32
N SER A 457 32.21 -32.98 19.23
CA SER A 457 33.00 -33.81 18.30
C SER A 457 32.49 -33.84 16.86
N ASP A 458 31.17 -33.72 16.63
CA ASP A 458 30.54 -33.96 15.33
C ASP A 458 29.69 -32.77 14.85
N ARG A 459 30.32 -31.59 14.69
CA ARG A 459 29.68 -30.34 14.24
C ARG A 459 30.59 -29.48 13.34
N GLU A 460 30.88 -29.97 12.15
CA GLU A 460 31.37 -29.15 11.03
C GLU A 460 30.46 -29.34 9.81
N ASP A 461 30.38 -28.31 8.95
CA ASP A 461 29.72 -28.29 7.64
C ASP A 461 28.22 -28.60 7.53
N ALA A 462 27.42 -27.95 8.39
CA ALA A 462 26.12 -27.40 7.96
C ALA A 462 25.83 -26.07 8.67
N LYS A 463 25.77 -24.95 7.94
CA LYS A 463 25.17 -23.71 8.45
C LYS A 463 23.65 -23.89 8.46
N GLU A 464 23.11 -24.17 9.63
CA GLU A 464 21.67 -24.33 9.88
C GLU A 464 20.93 -23.04 9.46
N VAL A 465 20.24 -23.09 8.32
CA VAL A 465 19.57 -21.92 7.73
C VAL A 465 18.35 -21.61 8.60
N LYS A 466 18.39 -20.50 9.34
CA LYS A 466 17.31 -20.08 10.25
C LYS A 466 15.97 -20.01 9.49
N GLU A 467 15.03 -20.85 9.88
CA GLU A 467 13.66 -20.83 9.36
C GLU A 467 12.77 -19.84 10.14
N GLY A 468 11.62 -19.48 9.54
CA GLY A 468 10.62 -18.60 10.15
C GLY A 468 10.20 -17.41 9.30
N LEU A 469 9.22 -16.67 9.84
CA LEU A 469 8.50 -15.54 9.24
C LEU A 469 9.42 -14.49 8.60
N ASN A 470 9.22 -14.23 7.30
CA ASN A 470 10.01 -13.31 6.45
C ASN A 470 11.53 -13.60 6.40
N VAL A 471 12.03 -14.72 6.95
CA VAL A 471 13.48 -14.99 7.00
C VAL A 471 13.96 -15.55 5.67
N LEU A 472 14.63 -14.72 4.86
CA LEU A 472 15.10 -15.06 3.50
C LEU A 472 13.95 -15.45 2.54
N CYS A 473 12.74 -14.98 2.80
CA CYS A 473 11.53 -15.27 2.04
C CYS A 473 10.54 -14.09 2.12
N GLY A 474 9.52 -14.12 1.27
CA GLY A 474 8.44 -13.14 1.23
C GLY A 474 8.66 -11.98 0.26
N ALA A 475 7.57 -11.28 -0.04
CA ALA A 475 7.47 -10.28 -1.10
C ALA A 475 8.56 -9.19 -0.98
N GLU A 476 8.87 -8.78 0.25
CA GLU A 476 9.90 -7.78 0.52
C GLU A 476 11.33 -8.27 0.24
N HIS A 477 11.65 -9.54 0.53
CA HIS A 477 12.94 -10.15 0.19
C HIS A 477 13.12 -10.21 -1.33
N VAL A 478 12.10 -10.72 -2.05
CA VAL A 478 12.11 -10.84 -3.52
C VAL A 478 12.21 -9.46 -4.20
N GLN A 479 11.45 -8.46 -3.72
CA GLN A 479 11.40 -7.13 -4.31
C GLN A 479 12.66 -6.29 -4.03
N LYS A 480 13.11 -6.22 -2.76
CA LYS A 480 14.23 -5.35 -2.37
C LYS A 480 15.60 -5.96 -2.71
N LEU A 481 15.79 -7.26 -2.49
CA LEU A 481 17.08 -7.92 -2.71
C LEU A 481 17.22 -8.46 -4.14
N LYS A 482 16.12 -8.53 -4.90
CA LYS A 482 16.07 -9.08 -6.27
C LYS A 482 16.65 -10.50 -6.35
N ALA A 483 16.42 -11.28 -5.30
CA ALA A 483 16.96 -12.61 -5.06
C ALA A 483 15.84 -13.64 -4.84
N LEU A 484 16.12 -14.92 -5.09
CA LEU A 484 15.14 -15.99 -4.85
C LEU A 484 14.86 -16.14 -3.34
N PRO A 485 13.61 -16.45 -2.94
CA PRO A 485 13.31 -16.80 -1.56
C PRO A 485 13.80 -18.22 -1.22
N ARG A 486 13.91 -18.53 0.09
CA ARG A 486 14.20 -19.89 0.59
C ARG A 486 13.29 -20.92 -0.09
N ASN A 487 13.79 -22.12 -0.30
CA ASN A 487 13.09 -23.22 -0.96
C ASN A 487 12.74 -22.97 -2.44
N PHE A 488 13.46 -22.06 -3.12
CA PHE A 488 13.48 -21.92 -4.59
C PHE A 488 14.93 -21.98 -5.11
N GLY A 489 15.11 -22.28 -6.40
CA GLY A 489 16.40 -22.17 -7.09
C GLY A 489 17.23 -23.45 -7.19
N GLY A 490 16.76 -24.57 -6.63
CA GLY A 490 17.50 -25.83 -6.61
C GLY A 490 17.78 -26.42 -8.00
N ARG A 491 18.84 -27.22 -8.13
CA ARG A 491 19.27 -27.85 -9.41
C ARG A 491 18.24 -28.73 -10.13
N THR A 492 17.16 -29.13 -9.44
CA THR A 492 16.03 -29.89 -10.00
C THR A 492 14.69 -29.27 -9.61
N ASP A 493 14.67 -27.97 -9.33
CA ASP A 493 13.47 -27.25 -8.91
C ASP A 493 12.55 -26.98 -10.10
N VAL A 494 11.39 -27.64 -10.07
CA VAL A 494 10.32 -27.55 -11.09
C VAL A 494 9.69 -26.16 -11.24
N SER A 495 10.11 -25.17 -10.45
CA SER A 495 9.74 -23.77 -10.65
C SER A 495 10.61 -23.01 -11.66
N GLU A 496 11.73 -23.58 -12.13
CA GLU A 496 12.57 -22.95 -13.17
C GLU A 496 11.76 -22.64 -14.44
N GLY A 497 11.81 -21.39 -14.91
CA GLY A 497 11.07 -20.90 -16.07
C GLY A 497 9.56 -20.69 -15.83
N THR A 498 9.01 -21.07 -14.68
CA THR A 498 7.59 -20.90 -14.35
C THR A 498 7.32 -19.57 -13.65
N LEU A 499 6.08 -19.09 -13.74
CA LEU A 499 5.64 -17.95 -12.93
C LEU A 499 5.52 -18.35 -11.46
N CYS A 500 6.12 -17.54 -10.61
CA CYS A 500 6.09 -17.65 -9.16
C CYS A 500 5.47 -16.39 -8.55
N ALA A 501 4.88 -16.53 -7.36
CA ALA A 501 4.31 -15.46 -6.55
C ALA A 501 4.97 -15.46 -5.16
N SER A 502 4.94 -14.33 -4.47
CA SER A 502 5.41 -14.18 -3.09
C SER A 502 4.50 -13.21 -2.33
N PHE A 503 4.07 -13.61 -1.14
CA PHE A 503 3.31 -12.78 -0.19
C PHE A 503 4.24 -12.18 0.88
N ASP A 504 3.81 -11.17 1.63
CA ASP A 504 4.44 -10.83 2.92
C ASP A 504 3.71 -11.49 4.11
N GLY A 505 4.27 -11.36 5.32
CA GLY A 505 3.87 -12.13 6.50
C GLY A 505 2.38 -12.08 6.90
N ASP A 506 1.67 -10.97 6.62
CA ASP A 506 0.22 -10.82 6.83
C ASP A 506 -0.61 -10.74 5.53
N ALA A 507 0.04 -11.02 4.40
CA ALA A 507 -0.51 -11.07 3.05
C ALA A 507 -1.25 -9.79 2.62
N ASP A 508 -0.69 -8.61 2.95
CA ASP A 508 -1.13 -7.31 2.39
C ASP A 508 -0.35 -6.91 1.11
N ARG A 509 0.69 -7.68 0.74
CA ARG A 509 1.52 -7.47 -0.46
C ARG A 509 1.62 -8.70 -1.36
N LEU A 510 1.61 -8.47 -2.67
CA LEU A 510 1.87 -9.49 -3.70
C LEU A 510 2.97 -9.03 -4.66
N ILE A 511 3.97 -9.88 -4.85
CA ILE A 511 5.05 -9.75 -5.84
C ILE A 511 5.11 -11.04 -6.66
N PHE A 512 5.23 -10.95 -7.98
CA PHE A 512 5.50 -12.11 -8.83
C PHE A 512 6.95 -12.10 -9.33
N PHE A 513 7.46 -13.27 -9.72
CA PHE A 513 8.79 -13.43 -10.30
C PHE A 513 8.87 -14.64 -11.24
N THR A 514 9.85 -14.65 -12.14
CA THR A 514 10.28 -15.83 -12.90
C THR A 514 11.78 -15.99 -12.74
N TRP A 515 12.33 -17.21 -12.85
CA TRP A 515 13.76 -17.44 -12.69
C TRP A 515 14.32 -18.55 -13.58
N GLU A 516 15.58 -18.40 -13.99
CA GLU A 516 16.33 -19.26 -14.91
C GLU A 516 17.75 -19.49 -14.33
N GLN A 517 18.31 -20.70 -14.35
CA GLN A 517 19.75 -20.90 -14.12
C GLN A 517 20.52 -20.53 -15.40
N LYS A 518 21.55 -19.67 -15.30
CA LYS A 518 22.50 -19.47 -16.42
C LYS A 518 23.39 -20.72 -16.57
N ARG A 519 22.88 -21.69 -17.33
CA ARG A 519 23.63 -22.89 -17.71
C ARG A 519 24.83 -22.44 -18.55
N ALA A 520 26.05 -22.72 -18.05
CA ALA A 520 27.29 -22.32 -18.71
C ALA A 520 27.29 -22.77 -20.18
N SER A 521 27.53 -21.83 -21.09
CA SER A 521 27.45 -22.05 -22.52
C SER A 521 28.60 -22.93 -23.01
N ARG A 522 28.38 -24.25 -22.99
CA ARG A 522 29.11 -25.15 -23.88
C ARG A 522 28.93 -24.60 -25.30
N LEU A 523 30.04 -24.28 -25.97
CA LEU A 523 30.06 -23.84 -27.36
C LEU A 523 29.10 -24.71 -28.18
N PRO A 524 28.13 -24.12 -28.91
CA PRO A 524 27.24 -24.90 -29.74
C PRO A 524 28.05 -25.76 -30.71
N SER A 525 27.95 -27.08 -30.56
CA SER A 525 28.31 -27.98 -31.65
C SER A 525 27.50 -27.55 -32.87
N LEU A 526 28.18 -27.25 -33.97
CA LEU A 526 27.60 -26.70 -35.20
C LEU A 526 26.21 -27.31 -35.47
N PRO A 527 25.15 -26.49 -35.63
CA PRO A 527 23.83 -27.02 -35.88
C PRO A 527 23.86 -27.89 -37.14
N PRO A 528 23.14 -29.03 -37.17
CA PRO A 528 22.96 -29.76 -38.42
C PRO A 528 22.37 -28.83 -39.48
N SER A 529 22.81 -29.01 -40.73
CA SER A 529 22.38 -28.16 -41.85
C SER A 529 20.85 -28.10 -41.94
N PRO A 530 20.24 -26.91 -42.04
CA PRO A 530 18.78 -26.79 -42.00
C PRO A 530 18.15 -27.44 -43.23
N ASP A 531 17.10 -28.24 -43.00
CA ASP A 531 16.22 -28.71 -44.07
C ASP A 531 15.52 -27.52 -44.73
N PRO A 532 15.44 -27.46 -46.08
CA PRO A 532 14.98 -26.28 -46.81
C PRO A 532 13.44 -26.16 -46.86
N CYS A 533 12.75 -26.26 -45.72
CA CYS A 533 11.27 -26.28 -45.62
C CYS A 533 10.68 -25.61 -44.37
N SER A 534 11.21 -24.46 -43.94
CA SER A 534 10.52 -23.56 -42.99
C SER A 534 10.80 -22.09 -43.29
N GLY A 535 9.75 -21.27 -43.37
CA GLY A 535 9.88 -19.82 -43.60
C GLY A 535 10.41 -19.06 -42.38
N PRO A 536 10.98 -17.85 -42.56
CA PRO A 536 11.55 -17.08 -41.47
C PRO A 536 10.47 -16.53 -40.54
N GLN A 537 10.46 -16.95 -39.28
CA GLN A 537 9.78 -16.23 -38.22
C GLN A 537 10.51 -14.90 -37.97
N ARG A 538 9.76 -13.80 -37.86
CA ARG A 538 10.32 -12.53 -37.37
C ARG A 538 10.48 -12.62 -35.85
N LEU A 539 11.63 -12.18 -35.36
CA LEU A 539 11.76 -11.67 -34.00
C LEU A 539 11.31 -10.21 -34.05
N CYS A 540 10.15 -9.89 -33.48
CA CYS A 540 9.74 -8.50 -33.27
C CYS A 540 10.55 -7.90 -32.12
N SER A 541 10.82 -6.60 -32.19
CA SER A 541 11.42 -5.84 -31.08
C SER A 541 10.42 -5.63 -29.93
N PRO A 542 10.86 -5.35 -28.69
CA PRO A 542 9.95 -5.03 -27.59
C PRO A 542 9.03 -3.84 -27.89
N GLU A 543 9.52 -2.82 -28.61
CA GLU A 543 8.69 -1.71 -29.06
C GLU A 543 7.61 -2.14 -30.08
N GLU A 544 7.91 -3.12 -30.94
CA GLU A 544 6.91 -3.74 -31.82
C GLU A 544 5.93 -4.61 -31.03
N ALA A 545 6.35 -5.34 -29.99
CA ALA A 545 5.44 -6.13 -29.15
C ALA A 545 4.45 -5.26 -28.37
N VAL A 546 4.93 -4.21 -27.69
CA VAL A 546 4.07 -3.22 -26.99
C VAL A 546 3.17 -2.48 -27.99
N ARG A 547 3.67 -2.22 -29.20
CA ARG A 547 2.88 -1.62 -30.27
C ARG A 547 1.82 -2.59 -30.81
N GLU A 548 2.13 -3.87 -30.98
CA GLU A 548 1.18 -4.89 -31.42
C GLU A 548 0.10 -5.13 -30.37
N GLU A 549 0.43 -5.20 -29.08
CA GLU A 549 -0.57 -5.30 -28.02
C GLU A 549 -1.43 -4.04 -27.91
N LEU A 550 -0.85 -2.82 -27.98
CA LEU A 550 -1.64 -1.60 -28.06
C LEU A 550 -2.45 -1.51 -29.37
N GLN A 551 -1.97 -2.06 -30.49
CA GLN A 551 -2.73 -2.14 -31.73
C GLN A 551 -3.83 -3.20 -31.68
N GLN A 552 -3.67 -4.32 -30.98
CA GLN A 552 -4.76 -5.27 -30.74
C GLN A 552 -5.80 -4.68 -29.77
N ALA A 553 -5.32 -4.11 -28.67
CA ALA A 553 -6.15 -3.41 -27.68
C ALA A 553 -6.93 -2.25 -28.31
N PHE A 554 -6.38 -1.45 -29.24
CA PHE A 554 -7.04 -0.24 -29.74
C PHE A 554 -7.47 -0.24 -31.22
N SER A 555 -7.03 -1.16 -32.09
CA SER A 555 -7.61 -1.26 -33.44
C SER A 555 -9.03 -1.83 -33.39
N LEU A 556 -10.02 -1.08 -33.88
CA LEU A 556 -11.25 -1.60 -34.47
C LEU A 556 -12.02 -0.50 -35.23
N THR A 557 -11.31 0.25 -36.09
CA THR A 557 -11.93 1.25 -36.99
C THR A 557 -11.22 1.28 -38.32
N GLN A 558 -12.00 1.40 -39.41
CA GLN A 558 -11.56 1.56 -40.80
C GLN A 558 -10.83 0.36 -41.41
N ASP A 559 -11.58 -0.69 -41.77
CA ASP A 559 -11.27 -1.47 -42.96
C ASP A 559 -12.30 -1.14 -44.05
N SER A 560 -11.90 -0.29 -45.00
CA SER A 560 -12.74 0.09 -46.15
C SER A 560 -11.91 0.07 -47.44
N SER A 561 -11.83 -1.13 -48.02
CA SER A 561 -11.51 -1.41 -49.43
C SER A 561 -10.18 -0.86 -49.98
N VAL A 562 -9.12 -1.68 -49.93
CA VAL A 562 -8.15 -1.77 -51.04
C VAL A 562 -7.82 -3.24 -51.33
N THR A 563 -8.31 -3.77 -52.45
CA THR A 563 -7.87 -5.07 -52.97
C THR A 563 -6.45 -4.96 -53.50
N ARG A 564 -5.49 -5.73 -52.97
CA ARG A 564 -4.20 -5.97 -53.63
C ARG A 564 -4.02 -7.46 -53.93
N ARG A 565 -4.01 -7.79 -55.23
CA ARG A 565 -3.63 -9.11 -55.72
C ARG A 565 -2.12 -9.27 -55.66
N ASN A 566 -1.66 -10.47 -55.28
CA ASN A 566 -0.27 -10.87 -55.50
C ASN A 566 0.01 -10.96 -57.01
N LEU A 567 1.09 -10.34 -57.45
CA LEU A 567 1.79 -10.66 -58.70
C LEU A 567 3.29 -10.63 -58.44
N SER A 568 4.03 -11.45 -59.19
CA SER A 568 5.35 -11.91 -58.79
C SER A 568 6.47 -11.54 -59.78
N ARG A 569 7.67 -11.33 -59.22
CA ARG A 569 8.98 -11.74 -59.76
C ARG A 569 9.65 -10.83 -60.82
N ALA A 570 10.79 -10.27 -60.40
CA ALA A 570 12.03 -9.99 -61.15
C ALA A 570 12.02 -9.00 -62.35
N GLY A 571 13.11 -8.21 -62.47
CA GLY A 571 13.36 -7.39 -63.66
C GLY A 571 14.24 -6.15 -63.44
N ASN A 572 15.53 -6.37 -63.20
CA ASN A 572 16.71 -5.58 -63.60
C ASN A 572 16.62 -4.16 -64.26
N ASP A 573 17.66 -3.37 -63.90
CA ASP A 573 18.45 -2.43 -64.73
C ASP A 573 18.02 -0.95 -64.99
N ALA A 574 19.07 -0.11 -64.96
CA ALA A 574 19.33 1.12 -65.73
C ALA A 574 18.57 2.45 -65.43
N ASP A 575 19.24 3.30 -64.63
CA ASP A 575 19.91 4.56 -65.06
C ASP A 575 19.17 5.77 -65.72
N LEU A 576 19.65 6.94 -65.26
CA LEU A 576 19.73 8.29 -65.90
C LEU A 576 18.55 9.31 -65.89
N ASP A 577 18.92 10.50 -65.41
CA ASP A 577 18.68 11.86 -65.91
C ASP A 577 17.31 12.60 -65.89
N GLN A 578 17.30 13.63 -65.03
CA GLN A 578 17.11 15.08 -65.32
C GLN A 578 15.72 15.76 -65.53
N GLU A 579 15.68 16.97 -64.92
CA GLU A 579 15.11 18.26 -65.38
C GLU A 579 13.64 18.74 -65.16
N GLU A 580 13.58 19.95 -64.56
CA GLU A 580 12.70 21.13 -64.77
C GLU A 580 11.16 21.18 -64.45
N GLY A 581 10.70 22.43 -64.21
CA GLY A 581 9.31 22.91 -64.36
C GLY A 581 8.44 22.90 -63.09
N GLU A 582 8.52 23.83 -62.12
CA GLU A 582 8.26 25.29 -62.15
C GLU A 582 6.77 25.72 -62.31
N ARG A 583 6.31 26.65 -61.44
CA ARG A 583 5.02 27.40 -61.42
C ARG A 583 3.78 26.65 -60.88
N GLY A 584 2.86 27.30 -60.15
CA GLY A 584 2.87 28.70 -59.65
C GLY A 584 1.54 29.17 -59.01
N HIS A 585 1.46 30.49 -58.77
CA HIS A 585 0.32 31.29 -58.28
C HIS A 585 -0.07 31.26 -56.78
N ALA A 586 0.34 32.34 -56.09
CA ALA A 586 -0.18 32.80 -54.81
C ALA A 586 -1.35 33.79 -54.97
N HIS A 587 -2.05 34.13 -53.87
CA HIS A 587 -2.58 35.50 -53.65
C HIS A 587 -2.99 35.81 -52.20
N ARG A 588 -2.47 36.95 -51.66
CA ARG A 588 -3.11 38.00 -50.80
C ARG A 588 -3.96 37.62 -49.56
N ALA A 589 -4.08 38.42 -48.49
CA ALA A 589 -3.50 39.70 -48.02
C ALA A 589 -3.83 39.82 -46.50
N ALA A 590 -2.94 40.20 -45.56
CA ALA A 590 -2.21 41.46 -45.30
C ALA A 590 -2.93 42.45 -44.34
N ASN A 591 -2.26 42.81 -43.23
CA ASN A 591 -2.27 44.10 -42.49
C ASN A 591 -1.40 43.95 -41.21
N SER A 592 -0.21 44.58 -41.13
CA SER A 592 0.08 45.92 -40.54
C SER A 592 0.27 45.89 -39.01
N THR A 593 1.28 46.51 -38.36
CA THR A 593 2.02 47.76 -38.68
C THR A 593 3.52 47.74 -38.33
N ALA A 594 4.31 48.67 -38.89
CA ALA A 594 5.73 48.95 -38.56
C ALA A 594 5.86 50.11 -37.51
N SER A 595 7.00 50.73 -37.14
CA SER A 595 8.44 50.75 -37.55
C SER A 595 9.30 51.27 -36.35
N THR A 596 10.64 51.43 -36.30
CA THR A 596 11.79 51.47 -37.25
C THR A 596 12.83 50.35 -36.91
N GLY A 597 14.11 50.25 -37.32
CA GLY A 597 15.10 51.10 -38.03
C GLY A 597 15.98 51.92 -37.05
N ARG A 598 17.33 52.08 -37.20
CA ARG A 598 18.29 51.92 -38.33
C ARG A 598 19.52 51.10 -37.84
N GLY A 599 20.28 50.32 -38.63
CA GLY A 599 21.13 50.66 -39.80
C GLY A 599 22.59 50.95 -39.34
N ASN A 600 23.69 50.42 -39.88
CA ASN A 600 23.98 49.71 -41.15
C ASN A 600 25.12 48.64 -41.02
N GLU A 601 25.34 47.89 -42.11
CA GLU A 601 26.43 46.93 -42.42
C GLU A 601 27.77 47.65 -42.81
N PRO A 602 28.87 47.01 -43.33
CA PRO A 602 29.17 45.57 -43.58
C PRO A 602 30.62 45.11 -43.18
N HIS A 603 31.04 43.94 -43.70
CA HIS A 603 32.33 43.24 -43.52
C HIS A 603 33.61 43.92 -44.11
N ALA A 604 34.77 43.38 -43.67
CA ALA A 604 35.99 43.04 -44.46
C ALA A 604 37.32 43.83 -44.22
N ASP A 605 38.27 43.12 -43.60
CA ASP A 605 39.74 43.06 -43.77
C ASP A 605 40.58 44.24 -44.31
N ARG A 606 41.49 44.71 -43.44
CA ARG A 606 42.91 45.15 -43.67
C ARG A 606 43.46 45.73 -42.34
N ALA A 607 44.75 45.78 -42.01
CA ALA A 607 45.97 45.07 -42.41
C ALA A 607 47.15 45.57 -41.53
N VAL A 608 48.27 44.82 -41.46
CA VAL A 608 49.69 45.28 -41.54
C VAL A 608 50.02 46.67 -40.93
N GLU A 609 50.82 46.83 -39.86
CA GLU A 609 52.31 46.67 -39.73
C GLU A 609 52.67 46.72 -38.20
N THR A 610 53.87 46.45 -37.64
CA THR A 610 55.30 46.37 -38.09
C THR A 610 56.13 45.49 -37.11
N ARG A 611 57.16 44.76 -37.63
CA ARG A 611 58.60 44.61 -37.19
C ARG A 611 58.99 44.57 -35.68
N GLU A 612 60.08 43.94 -35.20
CA GLU A 612 61.17 43.01 -35.62
C GLU A 612 61.92 42.62 -34.29
N GLY A 613 62.71 41.55 -34.11
CA GLY A 613 63.18 40.39 -34.91
C GLY A 613 63.49 39.18 -33.98
N GLN A 614 63.75 37.96 -34.48
CA GLN A 614 65.08 37.37 -34.81
C GLN A 614 65.96 37.03 -33.57
N ASP A 615 66.68 35.90 -33.46
CA ASP A 615 67.02 34.78 -34.39
C ASP A 615 66.42 33.42 -33.89
N GLY A 616 66.50 32.21 -34.49
CA GLY A 616 67.34 31.57 -35.54
C GLY A 616 68.12 30.37 -34.92
N GLU A 617 68.27 29.17 -35.50
CA GLU A 617 67.88 28.57 -36.80
C GLU A 617 67.59 27.03 -36.67
N ASP A 618 67.26 26.39 -37.79
CA ASP A 618 66.82 24.98 -37.96
C ASP A 618 67.91 23.87 -37.82
N GLY A 619 67.48 22.61 -37.74
CA GLY A 619 68.37 21.45 -37.81
C GLY A 619 67.69 20.06 -37.79
N THR A 620 67.12 19.62 -38.91
CA THR A 620 66.48 18.30 -39.03
C THR A 620 67.41 17.12 -39.33
N ASP A 621 67.06 15.96 -38.76
CA ASP A 621 67.03 14.59 -39.35
C ASP A 621 67.88 13.53 -38.60
N GLY A 622 67.48 12.25 -38.69
CA GLY A 622 68.36 11.11 -38.40
C GLY A 622 68.00 10.12 -37.27
N ALA A 623 67.09 9.18 -37.56
CA ALA A 623 67.20 7.74 -37.25
C ALA A 623 67.22 7.15 -35.79
N ARG A 624 66.21 6.27 -35.55
CA ARG A 624 66.28 4.89 -34.97
C ARG A 624 66.93 4.62 -33.59
N GLY A 625 66.19 3.97 -32.67
CA GLY A 625 66.82 3.12 -31.63
C GLY A 625 65.90 2.53 -30.54
N ARG A 626 65.48 1.26 -30.68
CA ARG A 626 64.74 0.47 -29.66
C ARG A 626 65.47 0.30 -28.31
N ARG A 627 64.69 0.32 -27.21
CA ARG A 627 64.66 -0.61 -26.02
C ARG A 627 66.00 -0.91 -25.27
N GLU A 628 66.11 -1.51 -24.07
CA GLU A 628 65.24 -2.40 -23.25
C GLU A 628 65.35 -2.15 -21.72
N ARG A 629 64.22 -2.41 -21.03
CA ARG A 629 64.00 -3.15 -19.75
C ARG A 629 64.86 -2.90 -18.47
N SER A 630 64.12 -2.85 -17.35
CA SER A 630 64.53 -2.87 -15.93
C SER A 630 65.22 -4.18 -15.50
N PRO A 631 65.82 -4.25 -14.28
CA PRO A 631 65.04 -4.66 -13.10
C PRO A 631 65.52 -4.11 -11.73
N GLY A 632 64.76 -4.40 -10.66
CA GLY A 632 65.24 -4.42 -9.27
C GLY A 632 64.75 -3.28 -8.37
N GLY A 633 64.31 -3.62 -7.15
CA GLY A 633 64.01 -2.70 -6.06
C GLY A 633 64.64 -3.20 -4.74
N PHE A 634 64.54 -2.41 -3.67
CA PHE A 634 64.99 -2.80 -2.33
C PHE A 634 64.23 -2.02 -1.24
N GLU A 635 64.14 -2.59 -0.04
CA GLU A 635 63.50 -2.02 1.15
C GLU A 635 64.50 -1.29 2.07
N ALA A 636 64.03 -0.35 2.89
CA ALA A 636 64.70 0.10 4.12
C ALA A 636 63.72 0.81 5.08
N GLU A 637 63.81 0.49 6.37
CA GLU A 637 63.03 1.12 7.44
C GLU A 637 63.70 2.40 8.00
N THR A 638 62.94 3.25 8.70
CA THR A 638 63.41 4.02 9.88
C THR A 638 62.22 4.49 10.73
N ASN A 639 62.42 4.72 12.03
CA ASN A 639 61.31 4.76 13.01
C ASN A 639 61.56 5.73 14.18
N ALA A 640 60.71 6.75 14.35
CA ALA A 640 60.49 7.60 15.55
C ALA A 640 59.36 8.63 15.28
N GLY A 641 58.52 9.08 16.21
CA GLY A 641 58.27 8.59 17.58
C GLY A 641 57.46 9.57 18.47
N SER A 642 56.23 9.20 18.87
CA SER A 642 55.41 9.77 19.97
C SER A 642 54.82 11.21 19.82
N PRO A 643 53.74 11.58 20.57
CA PRO A 643 52.60 10.74 21.00
C PRO A 643 51.20 11.43 20.95
N GLY A 644 50.14 10.61 20.79
CA GLY A 644 48.85 10.80 21.49
C GLY A 644 47.88 11.92 21.04
N ALA A 645 46.95 11.58 20.15
CA ALA A 645 45.66 12.26 19.99
C ALA A 645 44.53 11.23 19.84
N CYS A 646 43.32 11.55 20.31
CA CYS A 646 42.20 10.61 20.37
C CYS A 646 41.48 10.50 19.01
N GLY A 647 41.51 9.32 18.37
CA GLY A 647 40.77 9.07 17.14
C GLY A 647 39.27 8.83 17.39
N LEU A 648 38.42 9.56 16.68
CA LEU A 648 37.00 9.23 16.47
C LEU A 648 36.84 8.72 15.03
N ASP A 649 37.25 7.48 14.79
CA ASP A 649 37.05 6.83 13.50
C ASP A 649 35.56 6.53 13.28
N SER A 650 34.94 7.26 12.35
CA SER A 650 33.50 7.15 12.10
C SER A 650 33.17 5.92 11.24
N ALA A 651 32.49 4.94 11.86
CA ALA A 651 32.12 3.67 11.24
C ALA A 651 31.28 3.80 9.94
N ASN A 652 30.67 4.95 9.68
CA ASN A 652 29.94 5.23 8.44
C ASN A 652 30.85 5.14 7.19
N GLY A 653 32.14 5.48 7.30
CA GLY A 653 33.08 5.41 6.18
C GLY A 653 33.40 3.99 5.72
N GLU A 654 33.41 3.02 6.65
CA GLU A 654 33.61 1.61 6.33
C GLU A 654 32.32 0.93 5.87
N ALA A 655 31.15 1.31 6.39
CA ALA A 655 29.86 0.75 5.97
C ALA A 655 29.61 0.94 4.46
N VAL A 656 29.91 2.12 3.91
CA VAL A 656 29.81 2.41 2.46
C VAL A 656 30.80 1.58 1.65
N LYS A 657 32.01 1.35 2.18
CA LYS A 657 33.02 0.48 1.54
C LYS A 657 32.64 -1.00 1.61
N GLN A 658 32.06 -1.48 2.71
CA GLN A 658 31.63 -2.88 2.85
C GLN A 658 30.43 -3.19 1.94
N MET A 659 29.45 -2.29 1.82
CA MET A 659 28.32 -2.46 0.89
C MET A 659 28.72 -2.38 -0.60
N THR A 660 29.88 -1.80 -0.92
CA THR A 660 30.41 -1.75 -2.29
C THR A 660 31.45 -2.84 -2.58
N SER A 661 32.20 -3.31 -1.58
CA SER A 661 33.15 -4.42 -1.72
C SER A 661 32.47 -5.80 -1.68
N SER A 662 31.36 -5.96 -0.95
CA SER A 662 30.58 -7.22 -0.95
C SER A 662 29.90 -7.52 -2.30
N ALA A 663 30.04 -6.63 -3.29
CA ALA A 663 29.60 -6.82 -4.67
C ALA A 663 30.74 -7.25 -5.62
N LEU A 664 31.96 -7.46 -5.12
CA LEU A 664 33.16 -7.80 -5.89
C LEU A 664 33.98 -8.96 -5.27
N ASP A 665 33.30 -9.95 -4.70
CA ASP A 665 33.86 -11.29 -4.54
C ASP A 665 32.76 -12.36 -4.69
N VAL A 666 32.34 -12.58 -5.94
CA VAL A 666 31.39 -13.63 -6.33
C VAL A 666 32.17 -14.64 -7.16
N SER A 667 32.46 -15.80 -6.56
CA SER A 667 32.97 -16.98 -7.26
C SER A 667 32.02 -17.39 -8.39
N GLU A 668 32.57 -17.88 -9.51
CA GLU A 668 31.82 -18.16 -10.75
C GLU A 668 30.91 -19.41 -10.69
N GLU A 669 30.07 -19.53 -9.65
CA GLU A 669 29.16 -20.65 -9.45
C GLU A 669 27.68 -20.22 -9.61
N GLU A 670 27.01 -20.83 -10.60
CA GLU A 670 25.54 -20.91 -10.76
C GLU A 670 24.76 -19.56 -10.71
N ALA A 671 25.24 -18.55 -11.45
CA ALA A 671 24.61 -17.23 -11.53
C ALA A 671 23.16 -17.24 -12.07
N ILE A 672 22.17 -17.35 -11.19
CA ILE A 672 20.73 -17.26 -11.48
C ILE A 672 20.36 -15.94 -12.20
N ARG A 673 19.36 -15.99 -13.08
CA ARG A 673 18.67 -14.83 -13.64
C ARG A 673 17.23 -14.83 -13.11
N MET A 674 16.87 -13.81 -12.32
CA MET A 674 15.49 -13.56 -11.90
C MET A 674 14.89 -12.40 -12.71
N ARG A 675 13.58 -12.43 -12.93
CA ARG A 675 12.77 -11.27 -13.39
C ARG A 675 11.68 -11.01 -12.35
N LEU A 676 11.35 -9.74 -12.16
CA LEU A 676 10.42 -9.25 -11.15
C LEU A 676 9.17 -8.70 -11.82
N TYR A 677 7.99 -9.00 -11.29
CA TYR A 677 6.74 -8.35 -11.64
C TYR A 677 6.12 -7.81 -10.36
N ASP A 678 6.37 -6.53 -10.10
CA ASP A 678 6.02 -5.86 -8.85
C ASP A 678 4.63 -5.19 -8.92
N GLY A 679 4.30 -4.36 -7.92
CA GLY A 679 3.02 -3.65 -7.89
C GLY A 679 2.76 -2.77 -9.11
N ASP A 680 3.79 -2.16 -9.70
CA ASP A 680 3.65 -1.38 -10.94
C ASP A 680 3.25 -2.28 -12.12
N ARG A 681 3.85 -3.48 -12.21
CA ARG A 681 3.52 -4.48 -13.25
C ARG A 681 2.10 -5.00 -13.11
N ILE A 682 1.62 -5.16 -11.86
CA ILE A 682 0.22 -5.51 -11.56
C ILE A 682 -0.71 -4.36 -11.95
N ALA A 683 -0.42 -3.11 -11.55
CA ALA A 683 -1.22 -1.94 -11.93
C ALA A 683 -1.33 -1.76 -13.45
N CYS A 684 -0.23 -1.94 -14.19
CA CYS A 684 -0.21 -1.87 -15.66
C CYS A 684 -1.11 -2.95 -16.29
N LEU A 685 -1.01 -4.19 -15.82
CA LEU A 685 -1.84 -5.31 -16.30
C LEU A 685 -3.33 -5.09 -16.00
N VAL A 686 -3.67 -4.63 -14.79
CA VAL A 686 -5.06 -4.36 -14.39
C VAL A 686 -5.65 -3.20 -15.20
N ALA A 687 -4.90 -2.11 -15.38
CA ALA A 687 -5.34 -0.97 -16.19
C ALA A 687 -5.55 -1.34 -17.68
N LEU A 688 -4.64 -2.14 -18.26
CA LEU A 688 -4.78 -2.67 -19.61
C LEU A 688 -6.01 -3.59 -19.74
N THR A 689 -6.18 -4.52 -18.79
CA THR A 689 -7.31 -5.47 -18.77
C THR A 689 -8.66 -4.74 -18.70
N LEU A 690 -8.80 -3.74 -17.82
CA LEU A 690 -10.01 -2.92 -17.71
C LEU A 690 -10.35 -2.20 -19.02
N LEU A 691 -9.36 -1.58 -19.69
CA LEU A 691 -9.57 -0.87 -20.95
C LEU A 691 -9.92 -1.82 -22.11
N CYS A 692 -9.28 -3.00 -22.18
CA CYS A 692 -9.63 -4.03 -23.16
C CYS A 692 -11.08 -4.52 -22.99
N LEU A 693 -11.50 -4.82 -21.75
CA LEU A 693 -12.88 -5.22 -21.45
C LEU A 693 -13.88 -4.10 -21.79
N LEU A 694 -13.61 -2.85 -21.42
CA LEU A 694 -14.47 -1.70 -21.70
C LEU A 694 -14.63 -1.45 -23.21
N LYS A 695 -13.54 -1.51 -23.99
CA LYS A 695 -13.63 -1.40 -25.45
C LYS A 695 -14.45 -2.54 -26.05
N GLN A 696 -14.33 -3.77 -25.56
CA GLN A 696 -15.18 -4.88 -26.01
C GLN A 696 -16.66 -4.64 -25.68
N ALA A 697 -16.97 -4.11 -24.49
CA ALA A 697 -18.34 -3.77 -24.07
C ALA A 697 -18.96 -2.63 -24.90
N LEU A 698 -18.16 -1.66 -25.35
CA LEU A 698 -18.58 -0.54 -26.20
C LEU A 698 -18.59 -0.87 -27.71
N GLY A 699 -17.75 -1.81 -28.16
CA GLY A 699 -17.46 -2.03 -29.58
C GLY A 699 -18.51 -2.82 -30.39
N LYS A 700 -19.47 -3.50 -29.74
CA LYS A 700 -20.54 -4.24 -30.44
C LYS A 700 -21.68 -3.30 -30.85
N PRO A 701 -22.01 -3.18 -32.15
CA PRO A 701 -23.12 -2.33 -32.60
C PRO A 701 -24.45 -2.90 -32.11
N ARG A 702 -25.14 -2.16 -31.23
CA ARG A 702 -26.47 -2.54 -30.74
C ARG A 702 -27.54 -2.05 -31.70
N GLU A 703 -28.45 -2.95 -32.09
CA GLU A 703 -29.72 -2.53 -32.67
C GLU A 703 -30.37 -1.51 -31.73
N HIS A 704 -30.85 -0.40 -32.29
CA HIS A 704 -31.54 0.61 -31.49
C HIS A 704 -32.89 0.08 -31.04
N GLY A 705 -32.90 -0.57 -29.87
CA GLY A 705 -34.11 -0.70 -29.05
C GLY A 705 -34.76 0.68 -28.94
N GLN A 706 -36.09 0.73 -29.07
CA GLN A 706 -36.82 2.00 -29.23
C GLN A 706 -36.40 3.01 -28.15
N PRO A 707 -36.20 4.30 -28.50
CA PRO A 707 -35.74 5.29 -27.55
C PRO A 707 -36.70 5.34 -26.36
N VAL A 708 -36.20 4.94 -25.19
CA VAL A 708 -36.98 4.92 -23.95
C VAL A 708 -37.51 6.32 -23.75
N SER A 709 -38.84 6.47 -23.73
CA SER A 709 -39.52 7.76 -23.75
C SER A 709 -39.06 8.60 -22.56
N SER A 710 -38.25 9.62 -22.84
CA SER A 710 -37.53 10.35 -21.80
C SER A 710 -38.51 11.12 -20.90
N PRO A 711 -38.38 10.99 -19.56
CA PRO A 711 -38.87 12.02 -18.66
C PRO A 711 -38.19 13.34 -19.03
N SER A 712 -38.94 14.43 -19.10
CA SER A 712 -38.44 15.72 -19.58
C SER A 712 -37.49 16.38 -18.56
N ALA A 713 -36.23 15.98 -18.59
CA ALA A 713 -35.13 16.61 -17.87
C ALA A 713 -34.32 17.53 -18.79
N SER A 714 -33.72 18.58 -18.23
CA SER A 714 -32.71 19.42 -18.87
C SER A 714 -31.47 18.61 -19.25
N PRO A 715 -30.61 19.09 -20.18
CA PRO A 715 -29.35 18.43 -20.52
C PRO A 715 -28.33 18.48 -19.36
N SER A 716 -28.50 17.57 -18.39
CA SER A 716 -27.41 17.11 -17.55
C SER A 716 -26.38 16.39 -18.40
N SER A 717 -25.10 16.64 -18.16
CA SER A 717 -24.00 15.91 -18.81
C SER A 717 -24.19 14.39 -18.67
N GLU A 718 -23.87 13.64 -19.72
CA GLU A 718 -23.78 12.19 -19.68
C GLU A 718 -22.84 11.76 -18.53
N PRO A 719 -23.13 10.66 -17.83
CA PRO A 719 -22.29 10.21 -16.72
C PRO A 719 -20.88 9.86 -17.24
N LEU A 720 -19.87 10.18 -16.44
CA LEU A 720 -18.46 10.03 -16.79
C LEU A 720 -17.83 8.89 -15.96
N LEU A 721 -17.42 7.81 -16.63
CA LEU A 721 -16.62 6.74 -16.01
C LEU A 721 -15.18 7.22 -15.87
N ARG A 722 -14.79 7.66 -14.67
CA ARG A 722 -13.41 8.04 -14.36
C ARG A 722 -12.61 6.82 -13.88
N ILE A 723 -11.59 6.46 -14.63
CA ILE A 723 -10.62 5.42 -14.31
C ILE A 723 -9.32 6.13 -13.95
N CYS A 724 -8.86 5.99 -12.71
CA CYS A 724 -7.61 6.60 -12.26
C CYS A 724 -6.59 5.53 -11.84
N VAL A 725 -5.39 5.61 -12.40
CA VAL A 725 -4.22 4.84 -11.93
C VAL A 725 -3.37 5.76 -11.06
N VAL A 726 -3.11 5.31 -9.83
CA VAL A 726 -2.40 6.08 -8.80
C VAL A 726 -1.06 5.39 -8.47
N GLN A 727 0.03 6.12 -8.64
CA GLN A 727 1.40 5.68 -8.35
C GLN A 727 2.07 6.57 -7.29
N THR A 728 3.25 6.17 -6.79
CA THR A 728 4.12 7.01 -5.94
C THR A 728 5.42 7.36 -6.67
N ALA A 729 6.25 8.23 -6.10
CA ALA A 729 7.56 8.53 -6.68
C ALA A 729 8.45 7.28 -6.91
N TYR A 730 8.26 6.21 -6.12
CA TYR A 730 9.00 4.94 -6.24
C TYR A 730 8.66 4.10 -7.48
N ALA A 731 7.55 4.40 -8.17
CA ALA A 731 7.18 3.72 -9.42
C ALA A 731 8.26 3.90 -10.50
N ASN A 732 8.49 2.88 -11.32
CA ASN A 732 9.53 2.91 -12.35
C ASN A 732 9.17 3.89 -13.49
N GLY A 733 10.17 4.56 -14.05
CA GLY A 733 10.00 5.42 -15.23
C GLY A 733 9.51 4.64 -16.47
N GLY A 734 9.72 3.33 -16.53
CA GLY A 734 9.15 2.41 -17.52
C GLY A 734 7.63 2.27 -17.37
N SER A 735 7.14 1.91 -16.18
CA SER A 735 5.71 1.77 -15.89
C SER A 735 4.95 3.08 -16.11
N THR A 736 5.52 4.19 -15.65
CA THR A 736 4.99 5.54 -15.85
C THR A 736 4.88 5.89 -17.34
N THR A 737 5.87 5.52 -18.16
CA THR A 737 5.83 5.72 -19.61
C THR A 737 4.80 4.81 -20.29
N PHE A 738 4.66 3.55 -19.87
CA PHE A 738 3.61 2.65 -20.37
C PHE A 738 2.21 3.20 -20.08
N LEU A 739 1.93 3.59 -18.84
CA LEU A 739 0.64 4.14 -18.43
C LEU A 739 0.30 5.45 -19.16
N LYS A 740 1.29 6.28 -19.52
CA LYS A 740 1.10 7.45 -20.40
C LYS A 740 0.76 7.06 -21.85
N LYS A 741 1.38 6.02 -22.42
CA LYS A 741 0.99 5.47 -23.73
C LYS A 741 -0.45 4.94 -23.68
N LEU A 742 -0.81 4.23 -22.61
CA LEU A 742 -2.15 3.67 -22.39
C LEU A 742 -3.21 4.77 -22.23
N GLN A 743 -2.93 5.84 -21.49
CA GLN A 743 -3.79 7.03 -21.38
C GLN A 743 -4.02 7.72 -22.74
N ALA A 744 -2.98 7.86 -23.55
CA ALA A 744 -3.09 8.42 -24.90
C ALA A 744 -3.96 7.55 -25.82
N ALA A 745 -3.85 6.23 -25.73
CA ALA A 745 -4.71 5.31 -26.49
C ALA A 745 -6.17 5.31 -25.99
N ALA A 746 -6.37 5.31 -24.67
CA ALA A 746 -7.67 5.42 -24.00
C ALA A 746 -8.42 6.72 -24.32
N SER A 747 -7.73 7.75 -24.80
CA SER A 747 -8.36 9.01 -25.24
C SER A 747 -9.36 8.83 -26.38
N SER A 748 -9.28 7.70 -27.12
CA SER A 748 -10.29 7.26 -28.10
C SER A 748 -11.67 6.94 -27.48
N LEU A 749 -11.75 6.61 -26.18
CA LEU A 749 -12.98 6.29 -25.45
C LEU A 749 -13.64 7.51 -24.78
N THR A 750 -13.01 8.69 -24.86
CA THR A 750 -13.53 9.94 -24.28
C THR A 750 -14.91 10.32 -24.85
N SER A 751 -15.17 9.98 -26.11
CA SER A 751 -16.46 10.15 -26.80
C SER A 751 -17.56 9.19 -26.33
N SER A 752 -17.22 8.20 -25.51
CA SER A 752 -18.14 7.27 -24.83
C SER A 752 -18.13 7.49 -23.30
N GLY A 753 -17.83 8.71 -22.86
CA GLY A 753 -17.86 9.09 -21.45
C GLY A 753 -16.85 8.32 -20.57
N VAL A 754 -15.73 7.84 -21.12
CA VAL A 754 -14.64 7.22 -20.34
C VAL A 754 -13.45 8.16 -20.26
N LEU A 755 -13.01 8.50 -19.05
CA LEU A 755 -11.81 9.32 -18.81
C LEU A 755 -10.77 8.51 -18.05
N PHE A 756 -9.57 8.35 -18.64
CA PHE A 756 -8.43 7.70 -18.01
C PHE A 756 -7.43 8.74 -17.46
N GLU A 757 -7.13 8.66 -16.17
CA GLU A 757 -6.22 9.55 -15.44
C GLU A 757 -5.02 8.77 -14.91
N LEU A 758 -3.80 9.24 -15.17
CA LEU A 758 -2.61 8.84 -14.43
C LEU A 758 -2.24 9.94 -13.43
N THR A 759 -1.97 9.57 -12.17
CA THR A 759 -1.60 10.53 -11.12
C THR A 759 -0.56 9.95 -10.16
N CYS A 760 0.15 10.84 -9.47
CA CYS A 760 1.17 10.47 -8.50
C CYS A 760 0.91 11.18 -7.17
N VAL A 761 1.14 10.48 -6.06
CA VAL A 761 0.87 10.93 -4.69
C VAL A 761 2.04 10.55 -3.76
N PRO A 762 2.09 11.08 -2.51
CA PRO A 762 3.09 10.66 -1.53
C PRO A 762 3.00 9.17 -1.21
N THR A 763 4.10 8.61 -0.72
CA THR A 763 4.19 7.19 -0.34
C THR A 763 3.25 6.87 0.83
N GLY A 764 2.64 5.69 0.80
CA GLY A 764 1.80 5.16 1.85
C GLY A 764 0.32 5.11 1.46
N VAL A 765 -0.24 3.91 1.58
CA VAL A 765 -1.61 3.49 1.20
C VAL A 765 -2.70 4.53 1.42
N LYS A 766 -2.67 5.31 2.50
CA LYS A 766 -3.67 6.36 2.79
C LYS A 766 -3.76 7.44 1.70
N HIS A 767 -2.64 7.80 1.07
CA HIS A 767 -2.60 8.78 -0.02
C HIS A 767 -3.11 8.16 -1.32
N LEU A 768 -2.65 6.94 -1.65
CA LEU A 768 -3.04 6.22 -2.86
C LEU A 768 -4.55 5.91 -2.84
N HIS A 769 -5.03 5.29 -1.76
CA HIS A 769 -6.44 4.94 -1.57
C HIS A 769 -7.32 6.18 -1.66
N ARG A 770 -7.00 7.27 -0.95
CA ARG A 770 -7.80 8.51 -1.01
C ARG A 770 -7.96 9.02 -2.45
N ARG A 771 -6.87 9.11 -3.21
CA ARG A 771 -6.90 9.61 -4.59
C ARG A 771 -7.56 8.63 -5.58
N ALA A 772 -7.54 7.34 -5.26
CA ALA A 772 -8.27 6.30 -5.98
C ALA A 772 -9.79 6.36 -5.73
N SER A 773 -10.22 6.55 -4.46
CA SER A 773 -11.63 6.73 -4.07
C SER A 773 -12.30 7.98 -4.66
N GLU A 774 -11.52 8.93 -5.18
CA GLU A 774 -12.04 10.10 -5.89
C GLU A 774 -12.48 9.79 -7.33
N ALA A 775 -12.28 8.56 -7.84
CA ALA A 775 -12.64 8.11 -9.18
C ALA A 775 -13.69 6.97 -9.16
N SER A 776 -14.38 6.76 -10.27
CA SER A 776 -15.38 5.68 -10.42
C SER A 776 -14.73 4.29 -10.33
N LEU A 777 -13.51 4.17 -10.87
CA LEU A 777 -12.56 3.08 -10.65
C LEU A 777 -11.18 3.67 -10.33
N GLY A 778 -10.60 3.27 -9.20
CA GLY A 778 -9.28 3.72 -8.77
C GLY A 778 -8.32 2.55 -8.58
N VAL A 779 -7.42 2.33 -9.54
CA VAL A 779 -6.36 1.31 -9.47
C VAL A 779 -5.17 1.91 -8.76
N TYR A 780 -4.69 1.30 -7.68
CA TYR A 780 -3.47 1.76 -7.02
C TYR A 780 -2.59 0.59 -6.55
N PHE A 781 -1.29 0.68 -6.81
CA PHE A 781 -0.28 -0.22 -6.26
C PHE A 781 1.00 0.56 -5.97
N GLU A 782 1.69 0.23 -4.89
CA GLU A 782 3.08 0.62 -4.67
C GLU A 782 4.01 -0.47 -5.23
N ALA A 783 5.20 -0.09 -5.69
CA ALA A 783 6.22 -1.03 -6.19
C ALA A 783 6.68 -2.09 -5.16
N ASN A 784 6.25 -2.00 -3.89
CA ASN A 784 6.44 -3.02 -2.86
C ASN A 784 5.41 -4.18 -2.90
N GLY A 785 4.40 -4.11 -3.78
CA GLY A 785 3.37 -5.13 -3.95
C GLY A 785 2.05 -4.87 -3.20
N HIS A 786 1.96 -3.82 -2.37
CA HIS A 786 0.70 -3.42 -1.73
C HIS A 786 -0.17 -2.63 -2.71
N GLY A 787 -1.42 -3.07 -2.93
CA GLY A 787 -2.37 -2.35 -3.79
C GLY A 787 -3.68 -3.09 -4.04
N THR A 788 -4.65 -2.41 -4.65
CA THR A 788 -6.00 -2.94 -4.95
C THR A 788 -6.70 -2.06 -5.99
N VAL A 789 -7.97 -2.38 -6.30
CA VAL A 789 -8.88 -1.51 -7.07
C VAL A 789 -10.03 -1.04 -6.17
N VAL A 790 -10.17 0.28 -6.05
CA VAL A 790 -11.31 0.95 -5.41
C VAL A 790 -12.40 1.21 -6.46
N ARG A 791 -13.66 1.20 -6.03
CA ARG A 791 -14.83 1.38 -6.91
C ARG A 791 -15.90 2.26 -6.26
N ASP A 792 -16.58 3.05 -7.09
CA ASP A 792 -17.90 3.61 -6.79
C ASP A 792 -18.94 2.83 -7.60
N ASP A 793 -19.62 1.90 -6.95
CA ASP A 793 -20.63 1.04 -7.58
C ASP A 793 -21.83 1.83 -8.12
N ALA A 794 -22.20 2.95 -7.48
CA ALA A 794 -23.31 3.79 -7.93
C ALA A 794 -22.95 4.55 -9.22
N GLN A 795 -21.72 5.06 -9.34
CA GLN A 795 -21.22 5.66 -10.59
C GLN A 795 -21.09 4.61 -11.71
N LEU A 796 -20.60 3.41 -11.39
CA LEU A 796 -20.46 2.30 -12.34
C LEU A 796 -21.81 1.89 -12.93
N ASP A 797 -22.81 1.63 -12.08
CA ASP A 797 -24.11 1.16 -12.55
C ASP A 797 -24.94 2.29 -13.21
N LEU A 798 -24.74 3.56 -12.80
CA LEU A 798 -25.27 4.74 -13.50
C LEU A 798 -24.70 4.89 -14.92
N TRP A 799 -23.36 4.78 -15.06
CA TRP A 799 -22.70 4.86 -16.36
C TRP A 799 -23.14 3.72 -17.28
N ALA A 800 -23.24 2.51 -16.74
CA ALA A 800 -23.72 1.35 -17.48
C ALA A 800 -25.17 1.50 -17.94
N ALA A 801 -26.05 2.05 -17.09
CA ALA A 801 -27.45 2.27 -17.45
C ALA A 801 -27.58 3.27 -18.61
N ALA A 802 -26.82 4.37 -18.59
CA ALA A 802 -26.81 5.36 -19.67
C ALA A 802 -26.35 4.79 -21.02
N HIS A 803 -25.43 3.83 -21.02
CA HIS A 803 -24.89 3.18 -22.22
C HIS A 803 -25.63 1.89 -22.63
N GLY A 804 -26.73 1.54 -21.95
CA GLY A 804 -27.47 0.29 -22.20
C GLY A 804 -26.63 -0.97 -21.94
N LEU A 805 -25.69 -0.89 -20.99
CA LEU A 805 -24.72 -1.94 -20.65
C LEU A 805 -25.14 -2.82 -19.47
N SER A 806 -26.02 -2.36 -18.58
CA SER A 806 -26.27 -3.00 -17.27
C SER A 806 -26.63 -4.49 -17.31
N THR A 807 -27.14 -5.01 -18.43
CA THR A 807 -27.56 -6.41 -18.61
C THR A 807 -26.73 -7.22 -19.61
N VAL A 808 -25.66 -6.66 -20.21
CA VAL A 808 -24.84 -7.41 -21.20
C VAL A 808 -23.68 -8.16 -20.54
N ALA A 809 -23.30 -9.30 -21.10
CA ALA A 809 -22.23 -10.15 -20.58
C ALA A 809 -20.88 -9.42 -20.52
N GLU A 810 -20.59 -8.55 -21.49
CA GLU A 810 -19.37 -7.74 -21.54
C GLU A 810 -19.28 -6.69 -20.42
N TRP A 811 -20.41 -6.24 -19.85
CA TRP A 811 -20.40 -5.42 -18.63
C TRP A 811 -20.29 -6.28 -17.38
N ARG A 812 -20.99 -7.42 -17.35
CA ARG A 812 -20.97 -8.32 -16.21
C ARG A 812 -19.56 -8.84 -15.90
N ILE A 813 -18.78 -9.21 -16.92
CA ILE A 813 -17.37 -9.63 -16.74
C ILE A 813 -16.50 -8.50 -16.16
N ILE A 814 -16.78 -7.22 -16.46
CA ILE A 814 -16.11 -6.07 -15.81
C ILE A 814 -16.49 -6.00 -14.33
N ARG A 815 -17.78 -6.16 -14.00
CA ARG A 815 -18.24 -6.19 -12.59
C ARG A 815 -17.59 -7.35 -11.83
N GLU A 816 -17.53 -8.56 -12.40
CA GLU A 816 -16.86 -9.69 -11.72
C GLU A 816 -15.34 -9.49 -11.58
N PHE A 817 -14.66 -8.93 -12.59
CA PHE A 817 -13.22 -8.61 -12.49
C PHE A 817 -12.94 -7.59 -11.39
N VAL A 818 -13.78 -6.55 -11.29
CA VAL A 818 -13.71 -5.54 -10.23
C VAL A 818 -14.09 -6.13 -8.86
N ASN A 819 -15.01 -7.11 -8.80
CA ASN A 819 -15.34 -7.86 -7.59
C ASN A 819 -14.18 -8.74 -7.06
N LEU A 820 -13.13 -9.00 -7.85
CA LEU A 820 -11.93 -9.72 -7.37
C LEU A 820 -11.04 -8.85 -6.46
N PHE A 821 -11.22 -7.54 -6.43
CA PHE A 821 -10.38 -6.65 -5.64
C PHE A 821 -11.02 -6.32 -4.29
N ASN A 822 -10.23 -6.46 -3.23
CA ASN A 822 -10.61 -6.05 -1.89
C ASN A 822 -10.63 -4.51 -1.82
N ALA A 823 -11.78 -3.90 -2.10
CA ALA A 823 -11.90 -2.44 -2.26
C ALA A 823 -11.65 -1.62 -0.96
N ALA A 824 -11.29 -2.26 0.15
CA ALA A 824 -10.87 -1.60 1.40
C ALA A 824 -9.34 -1.46 1.53
N THR A 825 -8.55 -2.39 0.97
CA THR A 825 -7.10 -2.51 1.27
C THR A 825 -6.36 -3.39 0.26
N GLY A 826 -5.02 -3.40 0.32
CA GLY A 826 -4.23 -4.42 -0.38
C GLY A 826 -4.46 -5.81 0.20
N ASP A 827 -4.81 -6.76 -0.66
CA ASP A 827 -5.08 -8.16 -0.31
C ASP A 827 -4.35 -9.07 -1.29
N ALA A 828 -3.27 -9.70 -0.83
CA ALA A 828 -2.42 -10.51 -1.70
C ALA A 828 -3.14 -11.75 -2.23
N GLN A 829 -4.13 -12.28 -1.50
CA GLN A 829 -4.86 -13.48 -1.90
C GLN A 829 -5.83 -13.19 -3.03
N THR A 830 -6.60 -12.10 -2.95
CA THR A 830 -7.55 -11.75 -4.02
C THR A 830 -6.85 -11.09 -5.21
N ASN A 831 -5.74 -10.36 -4.99
CA ASN A 831 -4.87 -9.89 -6.08
C ASN A 831 -4.25 -11.05 -6.87
N LEU A 832 -3.91 -12.17 -6.22
CA LEU A 832 -3.42 -13.39 -6.91
C LEU A 832 -4.49 -13.94 -7.85
N LEU A 833 -5.75 -14.01 -7.39
CA LEU A 833 -6.89 -14.39 -8.23
C LEU A 833 -7.09 -13.41 -9.39
N ALA A 834 -7.00 -12.10 -9.12
CA ALA A 834 -7.18 -11.06 -10.14
C ALA A 834 -6.08 -11.08 -11.23
N VAL A 835 -4.82 -11.36 -10.89
CA VAL A 835 -3.74 -11.52 -11.89
C VAL A 835 -3.90 -12.83 -12.68
N VAL A 836 -4.32 -13.92 -12.04
CA VAL A 836 -4.66 -15.17 -12.77
C VAL A 836 -5.81 -14.94 -13.75
N ALA A 837 -6.86 -14.24 -13.32
CA ALA A 837 -7.99 -13.83 -14.16
C ALA A 837 -7.54 -12.95 -15.33
N ALA A 838 -6.73 -11.91 -15.06
CA ALA A 838 -6.23 -10.97 -16.07
C ALA A 838 -5.37 -11.65 -17.14
N LEU A 839 -4.36 -12.44 -16.76
CA LEU A 839 -3.48 -13.12 -17.72
C LEU A 839 -4.24 -14.18 -18.54
N SER A 840 -5.20 -14.89 -17.94
CA SER A 840 -6.06 -15.85 -18.65
C SER A 840 -7.05 -15.19 -19.62
N TRP A 841 -7.51 -13.97 -19.29
CA TRP A 841 -8.32 -13.15 -20.19
C TRP A 841 -7.47 -12.59 -21.34
N MET A 842 -6.33 -11.97 -21.04
CA MET A 842 -5.43 -11.37 -22.02
C MET A 842 -4.69 -12.40 -22.90
N ASP A 843 -4.70 -13.70 -22.53
CA ASP A 843 -3.94 -14.77 -23.19
C ASP A 843 -2.42 -14.48 -23.20
N MET A 844 -1.95 -13.88 -22.11
CA MET A 844 -0.66 -13.20 -22.01
C MET A 844 0.33 -14.02 -21.18
N SER A 845 1.35 -14.58 -21.82
CA SER A 845 2.42 -15.31 -21.12
C SER A 845 3.21 -14.40 -20.15
N PRO A 846 3.92 -14.97 -19.14
CA PRO A 846 4.82 -14.19 -18.28
C PRO A 846 5.92 -13.45 -19.04
N GLN A 847 6.31 -13.91 -20.23
CA GLN A 847 7.23 -13.20 -21.11
C GLN A 847 6.56 -11.94 -21.68
N GLN A 848 5.35 -12.04 -22.26
CA GLN A 848 4.60 -10.88 -22.77
C GLN A 848 4.29 -9.85 -21.65
N TRP A 849 3.92 -10.31 -20.45
CA TRP A 849 3.73 -9.41 -19.30
C TRP A 849 5.02 -8.69 -18.88
N SER A 850 6.18 -9.36 -19.05
CA SER A 850 7.51 -8.75 -18.89
C SER A 850 7.82 -7.74 -20.00
N ASP A 851 7.27 -7.93 -21.19
CA ASP A 851 7.59 -7.13 -22.39
C ASP A 851 6.67 -5.90 -22.56
N LEU A 852 5.62 -5.73 -21.73
CA LEU A 852 4.77 -4.52 -21.70
C LEU A 852 5.56 -3.20 -21.62
N TYR A 853 6.71 -3.24 -20.95
CA TYR A 853 7.73 -2.19 -20.92
C TYR A 853 9.04 -2.78 -20.38
N ASP A 854 10.17 -2.12 -20.63
CA ASP A 854 11.41 -2.38 -19.90
C ASP A 854 11.46 -1.54 -18.62
N ASP A 855 11.82 -2.17 -17.50
CA ASP A 855 12.11 -1.46 -16.25
C ASP A 855 13.49 -0.82 -16.33
N ARG A 856 13.57 0.49 -16.06
CA ARG A 856 14.86 1.18 -15.96
C ARG A 856 15.66 0.61 -14.78
N PRO A 857 16.96 0.31 -14.94
CA PRO A 857 17.83 -0.05 -13.83
C PRO A 857 17.73 0.95 -12.67
N CYS A 858 17.24 0.45 -11.55
CA CYS A 858 16.89 1.25 -10.38
C CYS A 858 17.49 0.70 -9.07
N LEU A 859 17.78 1.62 -8.16
CA LEU A 859 18.29 1.39 -6.81
C LEU A 859 17.42 2.11 -5.79
N THR A 860 17.32 1.54 -4.59
CA THR A 860 16.77 2.23 -3.40
C THR A 860 17.78 2.07 -2.28
N LEU A 861 18.41 3.18 -1.92
CA LEU A 861 19.47 3.27 -0.92
C LEU A 861 18.91 3.87 0.38
N LYS A 862 19.58 3.59 1.50
CA LYS A 862 19.26 4.15 2.81
C LYS A 862 20.51 4.78 3.44
N VAL A 863 20.38 5.99 3.95
CA VAL A 863 21.42 6.73 4.67
C VAL A 863 20.91 6.98 6.08
N ALA A 864 21.58 6.44 7.10
CA ALA A 864 21.24 6.73 8.49
C ALA A 864 21.61 8.18 8.82
N LEU A 865 20.67 8.94 9.38
CA LEU A 865 20.85 10.36 9.70
C LEU A 865 20.22 10.69 11.07
N PRO A 866 20.78 11.65 11.83
CA PRO A 866 20.15 12.16 13.05
C PRO A 866 18.74 12.71 12.79
N ARG A 867 17.82 12.56 13.76
CA ARG A 867 16.45 13.11 13.67
C ARG A 867 16.41 14.63 13.44
N SER A 868 17.40 15.36 13.95
CA SER A 868 17.58 16.80 13.70
C SER A 868 17.78 17.10 12.21
N VAL A 869 18.55 16.29 11.49
CA VAL A 869 18.76 16.40 10.04
C VAL A 869 17.52 15.92 9.28
N LEU A 870 16.93 14.79 9.67
CA LEU A 870 15.72 14.27 9.01
C LEU A 870 14.53 15.25 9.10
N ALA A 871 14.46 16.08 10.15
CA ALA A 871 13.45 17.11 10.32
C ALA A 871 13.62 18.34 9.40
N THR A 872 14.78 18.55 8.77
CA THR A 872 14.96 19.62 7.77
C THR A 872 14.59 19.18 6.35
N LEU A 873 14.59 17.87 6.08
CA LEU A 873 14.26 17.29 4.77
C LEU A 873 12.73 17.26 4.56
N LYS A 874 12.20 18.30 3.92
CA LYS A 874 10.78 18.44 3.59
C LYS A 874 10.54 18.15 2.10
N PRO A 875 10.11 16.93 1.72
CA PRO A 875 9.71 16.64 0.35
C PRO A 875 8.41 17.36 -0.02
N ASP A 876 8.13 17.49 -1.32
CA ASP A 876 6.88 18.06 -1.82
C ASP A 876 5.68 17.23 -1.32
N PRO A 877 4.70 17.84 -0.60
CA PRO A 877 3.55 17.13 -0.04
C PRO A 877 2.57 16.60 -1.08
N CYS A 878 2.75 16.91 -2.36
CA CYS A 878 1.91 16.45 -3.47
C CYS A 878 2.36 15.10 -4.02
N ASP A 879 3.67 14.79 -4.07
CA ASP A 879 4.17 13.55 -4.68
C ASP A 879 5.55 13.03 -4.21
N GLU A 880 6.22 13.70 -3.27
CA GLU A 880 7.57 13.40 -2.75
C GLU A 880 8.73 13.32 -3.77
N LYS A 881 8.59 13.82 -5.02
CA LYS A 881 9.67 13.74 -6.03
C LYS A 881 10.81 14.74 -5.83
N THR A 882 10.60 15.81 -5.08
CA THR A 882 11.56 16.89 -4.86
C THR A 882 11.58 17.31 -3.38
N LEU A 883 12.70 17.81 -2.90
CA LEU A 883 12.78 18.55 -1.64
C LEU A 883 12.37 20.01 -1.86
N MET A 884 11.37 20.46 -1.12
CA MET A 884 11.00 21.89 -1.02
C MET A 884 11.91 22.62 -0.04
N GLU A 885 12.34 21.94 1.03
CA GLU A 885 13.43 22.35 1.90
C GLU A 885 14.32 21.13 2.20
N PRO A 886 15.65 21.28 2.31
CA PRO A 886 16.46 22.44 1.94
C PRO A 886 16.64 22.58 0.42
N ALA A 887 16.37 23.77 -0.12
CA ALA A 887 16.37 24.00 -1.57
C ALA A 887 17.74 23.76 -2.24
N ASN A 888 18.85 24.04 -1.56
CA ASN A 888 20.20 23.82 -2.10
C ASN A 888 20.52 22.33 -2.32
N LEU A 889 20.03 21.44 -1.47
CA LEU A 889 20.24 20.00 -1.67
C LEU A 889 19.46 19.50 -2.88
N GLN A 890 18.26 20.03 -3.12
CA GLN A 890 17.53 19.72 -4.36
C GLN A 890 18.29 20.18 -5.60
N SER A 891 18.82 21.41 -5.59
CA SER A 891 19.63 21.91 -6.72
C SER A 891 20.87 21.03 -6.99
N TRP A 892 21.54 20.52 -5.95
CA TRP A 892 22.66 19.58 -6.12
C TRP A 892 22.22 18.21 -6.66
N ILE A 893 21.02 17.73 -6.29
CA ILE A 893 20.44 16.50 -6.83
C ILE A 893 20.06 16.69 -8.30
N ASP A 894 19.43 17.81 -8.65
CA ASP A 894 19.05 18.14 -10.03
C ASP A 894 20.29 18.24 -10.94
N GLU A 895 21.33 18.93 -10.48
CA GLU A 895 22.63 19.02 -11.16
C GLU A 895 23.31 17.64 -11.31
N ALA A 896 23.24 16.77 -10.29
CA ALA A 896 23.79 15.42 -10.38
C ALA A 896 23.01 14.54 -11.38
N VAL A 897 21.69 14.68 -11.45
CA VAL A 897 20.82 13.98 -12.43
C VAL A 897 21.13 14.46 -13.85
N GLU A 898 21.20 15.77 -14.09
CA GLU A 898 21.50 16.35 -15.40
C GLU A 898 22.90 15.95 -15.90
N ASN A 899 23.93 16.03 -15.03
CA ASN A 899 25.29 15.62 -15.35
C ASN A 899 25.44 14.10 -15.58
N THR A 900 24.57 13.26 -15.03
CA THR A 900 24.56 11.81 -15.32
C THR A 900 23.95 11.51 -16.69
N GLY A 901 22.95 12.29 -17.12
CA GLY A 901 22.42 12.27 -18.48
C GLY A 901 20.93 11.90 -18.60
N PRO A 902 20.41 11.77 -19.83
CA PRO A 902 18.98 11.65 -20.09
C PRO A 902 18.36 10.37 -19.52
N PHE A 903 17.07 10.45 -19.19
CA PHE A 903 16.26 9.40 -18.54
C PHE A 903 16.71 8.98 -17.13
N CYS A 904 17.76 9.60 -16.58
CA CYS A 904 18.06 9.52 -15.15
C CYS A 904 17.00 10.25 -14.33
N ARG A 905 16.74 9.76 -13.11
CA ARG A 905 15.90 10.42 -12.11
C ARG A 905 16.34 9.98 -10.72
N SER A 906 16.44 10.94 -9.81
CA SER A 906 16.70 10.69 -8.39
C SER A 906 15.76 11.53 -7.53
N PHE A 907 15.41 11.02 -6.34
CA PHE A 907 14.74 11.80 -5.30
C PHE A 907 15.14 11.27 -3.91
N VAL A 908 15.02 12.14 -2.90
CA VAL A 908 15.38 11.82 -1.52
C VAL A 908 14.25 12.24 -0.56
N ARG A 909 14.01 11.44 0.48
CA ARG A 909 13.00 11.74 1.51
C ARG A 909 13.32 11.08 2.86
N PRO A 910 12.94 11.69 4.00
CA PRO A 910 13.02 11.01 5.29
C PRO A 910 12.09 9.78 5.31
N SER A 911 12.49 8.70 5.97
CA SER A 911 11.61 7.56 6.24
C SER A 911 10.60 7.89 7.34
N GLY A 912 9.35 7.45 7.19
CA GLY A 912 8.31 7.59 8.23
C GLY A 912 8.35 6.50 9.31
N THR A 913 9.28 5.54 9.23
CA THR A 913 9.32 4.33 10.09
C THR A 913 10.70 3.97 10.62
N GLU A 914 11.75 4.66 10.17
CA GLU A 914 13.17 4.38 10.48
C GLU A 914 13.91 5.72 10.54
N ASP A 915 14.96 5.84 11.35
CA ASP A 915 15.82 7.02 11.41
C ASP A 915 16.83 7.06 10.24
N VAL A 916 16.30 7.06 9.02
CA VAL A 916 17.06 7.05 7.75
C VAL A 916 16.43 7.98 6.71
N CYS A 917 17.27 8.58 5.87
CA CYS A 917 16.85 9.10 4.57
C CYS A 917 16.81 7.95 3.56
N ARG A 918 15.76 7.91 2.73
CA ARG A 918 15.65 7.00 1.58
C ARG A 918 16.00 7.78 0.33
N ILE A 919 16.85 7.18 -0.51
CA ILE A 919 17.28 7.72 -1.80
C ILE A 919 16.82 6.73 -2.87
N TYR A 920 16.08 7.19 -3.87
CA TYR A 920 15.74 6.40 -5.05
C TYR A 920 16.52 6.91 -6.25
N VAL A 921 17.01 6.00 -7.09
CA VAL A 921 17.65 6.33 -8.38
C VAL A 921 17.16 5.38 -9.46
N GLU A 922 16.88 5.91 -10.65
CA GLU A 922 16.80 5.17 -11.91
C GLU A 922 17.68 5.82 -12.97
N ALA A 923 18.20 5.03 -13.92
CA ALA A 923 19.00 5.49 -15.05
C ALA A 923 18.80 4.55 -16.28
N PRO A 924 19.34 4.88 -17.47
CA PRO A 924 19.31 3.97 -18.64
C PRO A 924 19.98 2.62 -18.38
N ASP A 925 21.03 2.60 -17.55
CA ASP A 925 21.87 1.43 -17.31
C ASP A 925 22.31 1.31 -15.84
N SER A 926 22.76 0.10 -15.47
CA SER A 926 23.13 -0.25 -14.09
C SER A 926 24.44 0.36 -13.59
N LEU A 927 25.29 0.92 -14.45
CA LEU A 927 26.48 1.68 -14.04
C LEU A 927 26.08 3.11 -13.72
N SER A 928 25.35 3.79 -14.62
CA SER A 928 24.83 5.14 -14.39
C SER A 928 23.95 5.23 -13.14
N ALA A 929 23.09 4.24 -12.90
CA ALA A 929 22.26 4.17 -11.70
C ALA A 929 23.10 4.04 -10.41
N LYS A 930 24.22 3.30 -10.45
CA LYS A 930 25.15 3.18 -9.32
C LYS A 930 25.92 4.48 -9.08
N THR A 931 26.45 5.09 -10.13
CA THR A 931 27.20 6.36 -10.05
C THR A 931 26.34 7.47 -9.44
N LEU A 932 25.14 7.69 -9.97
CA LEU A 932 24.19 8.68 -9.44
C LEU A 932 23.72 8.32 -8.02
N GLY A 933 23.56 7.03 -7.70
CA GLY A 933 23.28 6.54 -6.36
C GLY A 933 24.37 6.92 -5.34
N SER A 934 25.64 6.74 -5.69
CA SER A 934 26.76 7.17 -4.84
C SER A 934 26.79 8.69 -4.68
N VAL A 935 26.73 9.46 -5.78
CA VAL A 935 26.78 10.93 -5.76
C VAL A 935 25.67 11.52 -4.88
N VAL A 936 24.42 11.07 -5.05
CA VAL A 936 23.30 11.59 -4.25
C VAL A 936 23.40 11.16 -2.78
N SER A 937 23.97 9.98 -2.50
CA SER A 937 24.26 9.56 -1.11
C SER A 937 25.33 10.44 -0.46
N GLU A 938 26.39 10.78 -1.20
CA GLU A 938 27.45 11.69 -0.74
C GLU A 938 26.91 13.11 -0.50
N LEU A 939 26.08 13.65 -1.40
CA LEU A 939 25.44 14.96 -1.23
C LEU A 939 24.54 15.03 0.03
N VAL A 940 23.78 13.97 0.32
CA VAL A 940 22.95 13.88 1.54
C VAL A 940 23.82 13.84 2.81
N VAL A 941 24.96 13.14 2.79
CA VAL A 941 25.90 13.09 3.91
C VAL A 941 26.64 14.43 4.08
N GLN A 942 27.05 15.08 2.99
CA GLN A 942 27.67 16.41 3.02
C GLN A 942 26.72 17.47 3.59
N TYR A 943 25.44 17.45 3.21
CA TYR A 943 24.43 18.32 3.79
C TYR A 943 24.25 18.10 5.31
N ALA A 944 24.26 16.85 5.76
CA ALA A 944 24.18 16.53 7.19
C ALA A 944 25.39 17.09 7.98
N ALA A 945 26.60 16.98 7.43
CA ALA A 945 27.81 17.53 8.04
C ALA A 945 27.76 19.08 8.13
N LEU A 946 27.30 19.76 7.06
CA LEU A 946 27.15 21.22 7.03
C LEU A 946 26.14 21.73 8.07
N LEU A 947 25.05 20.99 8.33
CA LEU A 947 24.13 21.31 9.42
C LEU A 947 24.80 21.19 10.79
N GLU A 948 25.56 20.13 11.03
CA GLU A 948 26.27 19.95 12.30
C GLU A 948 27.28 21.07 12.54
N GLU A 949 28.05 21.48 11.53
CA GLU A 949 28.99 22.61 11.61
C GLU A 949 28.25 23.92 11.93
N ALA A 950 27.15 24.22 11.21
CA ALA A 950 26.36 25.41 11.47
C ALA A 950 25.77 25.47 12.89
N THR A 951 25.31 24.33 13.44
CA THR A 951 24.85 24.27 14.84
C THR A 951 25.99 24.49 15.85
N LYS A 952 27.18 23.92 15.62
CA LYS A 952 28.37 24.11 16.47
C LYS A 952 28.84 25.58 16.45
N GLU A 953 28.78 26.25 15.30
CA GLU A 953 29.05 27.70 15.22
C GLU A 953 27.98 28.54 15.95
N GLN A 954 26.71 28.14 15.92
CA GLN A 954 25.63 28.87 16.56
C GLN A 954 25.69 28.76 18.09
N ASP A 955 25.89 27.56 18.63
CA ASP A 955 26.05 27.35 20.08
C ASP A 955 27.35 27.99 20.59
N GLY A 956 28.49 27.75 19.91
CA GLY A 956 29.77 28.40 20.24
C GLY A 956 29.80 29.92 20.02
N ARG A 957 28.71 30.53 19.54
CA ARG A 957 28.47 31.97 19.50
C ARG A 957 27.48 32.42 20.57
N LYS A 958 26.54 31.55 20.97
CA LYS A 958 25.61 31.75 22.08
C LYS A 958 26.32 31.68 23.44
N ASP A 959 27.23 30.72 23.62
CA ASP A 959 28.08 30.63 24.82
C ASP A 959 28.88 31.93 25.03
N ARG A 960 29.44 32.48 23.94
CA ARG A 960 30.14 33.78 23.95
C ARG A 960 29.25 35.01 24.19
N TRP A 961 27.93 34.86 24.14
CA TRP A 961 26.95 35.89 24.55
C TRP A 961 26.38 35.64 25.95
N GLU A 962 26.75 34.52 26.59
CA GLU A 962 26.51 34.23 28.01
C GLU A 962 27.79 34.40 28.85
N GLU A 963 28.97 34.52 28.21
CA GLU A 963 30.25 34.95 28.80
C GLU A 963 30.53 36.48 28.75
N GLU A 964 29.79 37.27 27.96
CA GLU A 964 29.93 38.75 27.81
C GLU A 964 28.94 39.55 28.70
#